data_AF-A0A2E9VC79-F1
#
_entry.id   AF-A0A2E9VC79-F1
#
_cell.length_a   1.000
_cell.length_b   1.000
_cell.length_c   1.000
_cell.angle_alpha   90.00
_cell.angle_beta   90.00
_cell.angle_gamma   90.00
#
_symmetry.space_group_name_H-M   'P 1'
#
loop_
_entity.id
_entity.type
_entity.pdbx_description
1 polymer ?
#
loop_
_entity_poly.entity_id
_entity_poly.type
_entity_poly.pdbx_seq_one_letter_code
_entity_poly.pdbx_strand_id
1 'polypeptide(L)'
;MFVAGNGNGRVEVFDLNNDGTLAQPTATYILGKPSEHARRTHSDAWSESQTEFPGALAVEHTNQRLFLVDNTTGQSLPGRGSQIMVFDIHPDRIETGADVLFILGQPDANTKTSGLAANHVGRRLGVAVDEANQRLFVSDGSNNRVLVFNIAPGRIATGMAASFVMGQEDFTSREPGLSRRRMSRPGSLAFSPKDERLFVSDNGNSRVLVFDVAPDRLRTFSAATDVMGQPDFETASPRTDMRGFATGGLAYDDKTSRLFIAEQVSRIEHMRITVYDVSPGAPLREATPLAVLGKPGFGAYDPVVSRAQSVWPRLGSASIDSERQLLVATEGYPGGNRAIIWDISPDQLRTGMPAVEVVGHLDDEGHTDFERRSANDRATPKNIYPRDVALDPVDHRLFAIDQYNNRVVVWQLDRQNRVKDRDARWVLGQPDLYSGELYPIGPTTIKIPLAVTYDTHHKRVFVSDGWGNRILVFDADPARLRSGAEAIAVLGQPDFTSIIPATTQAGINLDTRVGTGITPTRPRGTGLTYDPVHDRLFVSDGGNHRVLGFDVAPNLLRNGMAASVVLGQPDFTTRGSNSTLTGLYQPAALLYESKQQRLFVADGNNNRVLVFDAQPDMLVNGAEPTVVIGQPDFNTFEAGRSQSLIDGPDGLAYDYVNDRLFLSDHGSDRILLFDAHPSRLDNGPEAQHVIGQPDFDTRQLGPVRANELWDPRGLTFDSEHQRLYISQGFASNIMIHDLARSTYESLLPESGIQNYQSGSADTELVTQRGSAVATGPSNLGGGVLMLTQMETLFDELSQRESRILISETGLSAPPLTDRATAFADGRQGRSTILNLSNPSNEPVTVSLVFRDSSGLPVKDQVERQLAAGGSAVWALDGLGASGPGTVELNASAPIAMVATRITLNDRNEKIVTTAPVAYGQSSYGGGTITLPRYEFDGDVTTEIVIVNPSDDSLRGRLTFFAFSGEPVTIGGTSEVPLNIPGHGTFVWNFDGSSDVNEKGFAMVEALSGHPLASAILHIFKGETVISERTMVGNSTQQAWFPIDTYPSVARHGKTSFRLTLTNGTEGTADVRLLVYDEDGTLLDRSYQILPAGRQVEFSHVDLADRGLFRGSIRVASDIPIAVSADQQTVNVRNETIVATVPSMTRAFSGQGLGAVVFPVYTDGPNQGTQLFLLNRGDSERTTFRFHGPSGEDLSVLLR
;
A
#
# COMPACT_ATOMS: atom_id res chain seq x y z
N MET A 1 -20.49 -18.34 19.38
CA MET A 1 -20.24 -18.81 18.00
C MET A 1 -18.76 -18.71 17.69
N PHE A 2 -18.18 -19.71 17.02
CA PHE A 2 -16.76 -19.75 16.63
C PHE A 2 -16.65 -19.69 15.10
N VAL A 3 -15.91 -18.70 14.58
CA VAL A 3 -15.71 -18.50 13.14
C VAL A 3 -14.22 -18.55 12.83
N ALA A 4 -13.77 -19.56 12.07
CA ALA A 4 -12.38 -19.65 11.66
C ALA A 4 -12.03 -18.53 10.65
N GLY A 5 -10.91 -17.84 10.88
CA GLY A 5 -10.35 -16.87 9.93
C GLY A 5 -9.57 -17.57 8.81
N ASN A 6 -9.28 -16.83 7.73
CA ASN A 6 -8.41 -17.32 6.66
C ASN A 6 -6.95 -17.48 7.15
N GLY A 7 -6.32 -18.60 6.83
CA GLY A 7 -4.86 -18.76 6.72
C GLY A 7 -4.00 -18.98 7.97
N ASN A 8 -4.43 -18.58 9.19
CA ASN A 8 -3.48 -18.42 10.31
C ASN A 8 -3.89 -19.06 11.66
N GLY A 9 -4.75 -20.08 11.68
CA GLY A 9 -5.17 -20.70 12.95
C GLY A 9 -5.93 -19.75 13.90
N ARG A 10 -6.49 -18.67 13.35
CA ARG A 10 -7.27 -17.66 14.07
C ARG A 10 -8.74 -18.08 14.14
N VAL A 11 -9.38 -17.92 15.29
CA VAL A 11 -10.84 -18.10 15.44
C VAL A 11 -11.43 -16.87 16.11
N GLU A 12 -12.38 -16.23 15.44
CA GLU A 12 -13.18 -15.14 16.00
C GLU A 12 -14.34 -15.75 16.81
N VAL A 13 -14.48 -15.30 18.05
CA VAL A 13 -15.48 -15.81 19.00
C VAL A 13 -16.51 -14.73 19.27
N PHE A 14 -17.76 -15.01 18.93
CA PHE A 14 -18.88 -14.10 19.12
C PHE A 14 -19.81 -14.62 20.21
N ASP A 15 -20.21 -13.75 21.12
CA ASP A 15 -21.25 -14.07 22.09
C ASP A 15 -22.61 -14.12 21.41
N LEU A 16 -23.45 -15.06 21.88
CA LEU A 16 -24.80 -15.26 21.38
C LEU A 16 -25.81 -14.94 22.48
N ASN A 17 -26.94 -14.37 22.08
CA ASN A 17 -28.13 -14.26 22.91
C ASN A 17 -28.73 -15.65 23.19
N ASN A 18 -29.69 -15.70 24.13
CA ASN A 18 -30.37 -16.95 24.48
C ASN A 18 -31.10 -17.61 23.29
N ASP A 19 -31.55 -16.82 22.32
CA ASP A 19 -32.21 -17.29 21.10
C ASP A 19 -31.22 -17.70 19.98
N GLY A 20 -29.91 -17.58 20.22
CA GLY A 20 -28.86 -17.95 19.27
C GLY A 20 -28.49 -16.86 18.26
N THR A 21 -29.13 -15.69 18.32
CA THR A 21 -28.70 -14.48 17.58
C THR A 21 -27.44 -13.88 18.19
N LEU A 22 -26.75 -12.99 17.47
CA LEU A 22 -25.58 -12.30 18.00
C LEU A 22 -25.93 -11.40 19.18
N ALA A 23 -25.20 -11.54 20.29
CA ALA A 23 -25.31 -10.61 21.43
C ALA A 23 -24.73 -9.24 21.09
N GLN A 24 -23.69 -9.22 20.26
CA GLN A 24 -23.05 -8.01 19.74
C GLN A 24 -22.43 -8.30 18.37
N PRO A 25 -22.23 -7.26 17.53
CA PRO A 25 -21.80 -7.46 16.15
C PRO A 25 -20.29 -7.71 15.99
N THR A 26 -19.50 -7.57 17.05
CA THR A 26 -18.05 -7.76 17.05
C THR A 26 -17.66 -9.00 17.85
N ALA A 27 -16.55 -9.64 17.47
CA ALA A 27 -16.00 -10.76 18.23
C ALA A 27 -15.55 -10.30 19.62
N THR A 28 -15.89 -11.07 20.65
CA THR A 28 -15.49 -10.86 22.04
C THR A 28 -14.06 -11.36 22.28
N TYR A 29 -13.68 -12.48 21.65
CA TYR A 29 -12.35 -13.08 21.78
C TYR A 29 -11.77 -13.46 20.42
N ILE A 30 -10.44 -13.53 20.35
CA ILE A 30 -9.70 -14.09 19.22
C ILE A 30 -8.78 -15.20 19.73
N LEU A 31 -9.06 -16.45 19.35
CA LEU A 31 -8.18 -17.58 19.68
C LEU A 31 -7.01 -17.65 18.67
N GLY A 32 -5.83 -18.03 19.16
CA GLY A 32 -4.57 -17.86 18.42
C GLY A 32 -4.01 -16.45 18.57
N LYS A 33 -2.82 -16.17 18.00
CA LYS A 33 -2.10 -14.91 18.26
C LYS A 33 -2.98 -13.66 17.97
N PRO A 34 -3.04 -12.68 18.89
CA PRO A 34 -3.81 -11.46 18.70
C PRO A 34 -3.24 -10.65 17.53
N SER A 35 -4.11 -10.21 16.63
CA SER A 35 -3.83 -9.05 15.79
C SER A 35 -4.97 -8.08 16.03
N GLU A 36 -4.79 -7.14 16.95
CA GLU A 36 -5.74 -6.04 17.18
C GLU A 36 -5.86 -5.11 15.95
N HIS A 37 -4.97 -5.27 14.97
CA HIS A 37 -4.94 -4.55 13.71
C HIS A 37 -4.95 -5.51 12.54
N ALA A 38 -6.04 -6.28 12.42
CA ALA A 38 -6.23 -7.27 11.37
C ALA A 38 -6.12 -6.66 9.96
N ARG A 39 -4.92 -6.68 9.39
CA ARG A 39 -4.56 -6.79 7.97
C ARG A 39 -3.05 -7.11 7.89
N ARG A 40 -2.73 -8.41 7.84
CA ARG A 40 -1.51 -9.08 7.30
C ARG A 40 -0.41 -9.59 8.26
N THR A 41 -0.28 -10.92 8.21
CA THR A 41 0.91 -11.79 8.19
C THR A 41 2.05 -11.60 9.18
N HIS A 42 2.25 -12.65 9.98
CA HIS A 42 3.54 -13.01 10.58
C HIS A 42 4.44 -13.71 9.54
N SER A 43 5.68 -13.27 9.40
CA SER A 43 6.73 -13.94 8.61
C SER A 43 7.48 -15.02 9.40
N ASP A 44 7.48 -14.93 10.74
CA ASP A 44 8.35 -15.77 11.57
C ASP A 44 7.53 -16.87 12.23
N ALA A 45 7.41 -17.96 11.46
CA ALA A 45 6.65 -19.16 11.73
C ALA A 45 5.12 -19.00 11.67
N TRP A 46 4.49 -20.05 11.14
CA TRP A 46 3.05 -20.29 10.96
C TRP A 46 2.48 -19.85 9.60
N SER A 47 2.53 -20.82 8.66
CA SER A 47 1.72 -20.95 7.43
C SER A 47 2.09 -20.07 6.22
N GLU A 48 3.03 -20.56 5.39
CA GLU A 48 3.21 -20.14 3.98
C GLU A 48 2.01 -20.52 3.07
N SER A 49 0.99 -21.20 3.61
CA SER A 49 -0.19 -21.72 2.88
C SER A 49 -1.42 -20.83 3.06
N GLN A 50 -1.25 -19.51 3.00
CA GLN A 50 -2.27 -18.52 3.38
C GLN A 50 -3.51 -18.47 2.48
N THR A 51 -3.67 -19.42 1.57
CA THR A 51 -4.79 -19.48 0.66
C THR A 51 -5.48 -20.80 0.77
N GLU A 52 -6.30 -20.93 1.80
CA GLU A 52 -7.68 -21.39 1.66
C GLU A 52 -8.49 -21.03 2.91
N PHE A 53 -9.80 -20.93 2.66
CA PHE A 53 -10.98 -20.64 3.47
C PHE A 53 -11.01 -21.22 4.90
N PRO A 54 -11.89 -20.74 5.80
CA PRO A 54 -12.03 -21.17 7.20
C PRO A 54 -11.67 -22.63 7.44
N GLY A 55 -10.71 -22.86 8.34
CA GLY A 55 -10.35 -24.20 8.80
C GLY A 55 -11.58 -24.96 9.31
N ALA A 56 -11.62 -26.28 9.09
CA ALA A 56 -12.67 -27.11 9.66
C ALA A 56 -12.58 -27.07 11.20
N LEU A 57 -13.72 -26.92 11.85
CA LEU A 57 -13.85 -26.81 13.30
C LEU A 57 -14.73 -27.92 13.84
N ALA A 58 -14.37 -28.46 15.00
CA ALA A 58 -15.26 -29.24 15.82
C ALA A 58 -15.19 -28.75 17.27
N VAL A 59 -16.34 -28.73 17.94
CA VAL A 59 -16.46 -28.32 19.34
C VAL A 59 -16.74 -29.56 20.17
N GLU A 60 -16.11 -29.62 21.34
CA GLU A 60 -16.48 -30.55 22.39
C GLU A 60 -16.97 -29.78 23.61
N HIS A 61 -18.24 -29.95 23.94
CA HIS A 61 -18.94 -29.31 25.03
C HIS A 61 -18.60 -29.92 26.40
N THR A 62 -18.29 -31.22 26.47
CA THR A 62 -18.07 -31.90 27.76
C THR A 62 -16.81 -31.40 28.48
N ASN A 63 -15.69 -31.25 27.75
CA ASN A 63 -14.42 -30.75 28.30
C ASN A 63 -14.08 -29.33 27.82
N GLN A 64 -15.01 -28.65 27.13
CA GLN A 64 -14.85 -27.29 26.63
C GLN A 64 -13.59 -27.12 25.77
N ARG A 65 -13.47 -27.93 24.70
CA ARG A 65 -12.34 -27.88 23.77
C ARG A 65 -12.78 -27.55 22.35
N LEU A 66 -11.98 -26.77 21.64
CA LEU A 66 -12.14 -26.48 20.21
C LEU A 66 -11.02 -27.14 19.40
N PHE A 67 -11.39 -27.93 18.40
CA PHE A 67 -10.47 -28.53 17.44
C PHE A 67 -10.49 -27.72 16.15
N LEU A 68 -9.37 -27.09 15.81
CA LEU A 68 -9.19 -26.28 14.62
C LEU A 68 -8.20 -26.94 13.66
N VAL A 69 -8.65 -27.17 12.42
CA VAL A 69 -7.78 -27.61 11.34
C VAL A 69 -7.00 -26.41 10.78
N ASP A 70 -5.68 -26.52 10.83
CA ASP A 70 -4.74 -25.64 10.13
C ASP A 70 -4.23 -26.37 8.88
N ASN A 71 -4.86 -26.06 7.74
CA ASN A 71 -4.66 -26.73 6.47
C ASN A 71 -3.44 -26.17 5.73
N THR A 72 -2.57 -27.07 5.25
CA THR A 72 -1.55 -26.71 4.26
C THR A 72 -2.07 -26.98 2.85
N THR A 73 -2.40 -25.93 2.11
CA THR A 73 -2.94 -26.03 0.74
C THR A 73 -2.20 -25.07 -0.20
N GLY A 74 -1.82 -25.57 -1.38
CA GLY A 74 -0.99 -24.84 -2.36
C GLY A 74 -0.11 -25.78 -3.17
N GLN A 75 0.00 -25.53 -4.48
CA GLN A 75 0.94 -26.24 -5.35
C GLN A 75 2.41 -25.83 -5.13
N SER A 76 2.65 -24.66 -4.53
CA SER A 76 3.97 -24.08 -4.27
C SER A 76 4.76 -24.72 -3.11
N LEU A 77 4.17 -25.62 -2.31
CA LEU A 77 4.84 -26.27 -1.17
C LEU A 77 4.73 -27.81 -1.22
N PRO A 78 5.28 -28.49 -2.23
CA PRO A 78 5.24 -29.95 -2.31
C PRO A 78 5.92 -30.56 -1.07
N GLY A 79 5.19 -31.41 -0.33
CA GLY A 79 5.72 -32.14 0.83
C GLY A 79 5.25 -31.67 2.22
N ARG A 80 4.61 -30.49 2.32
CA ARG A 80 4.02 -30.03 3.61
C ARG A 80 2.63 -30.62 3.87
N GLY A 81 2.37 -31.04 5.11
CA GLY A 81 1.11 -31.59 5.63
C GLY A 81 0.35 -30.58 6.51
N SER A 82 -0.85 -30.93 6.95
CA SER A 82 -1.73 -30.10 7.81
C SER A 82 -1.59 -30.48 9.29
N GLN A 83 -2.22 -29.73 10.19
CA GLN A 83 -2.27 -30.05 11.62
C GLN A 83 -3.62 -29.71 12.25
N ILE A 84 -3.88 -30.22 13.46
CA ILE A 84 -5.07 -29.91 14.24
C ILE A 84 -4.64 -29.30 15.57
N MET A 85 -5.08 -28.07 15.82
CA MET A 85 -4.84 -27.33 17.05
C MET A 85 -6.02 -27.51 18.00
N VAL A 86 -5.73 -27.67 19.28
CA VAL A 86 -6.74 -27.79 20.33
C VAL A 86 -6.66 -26.60 21.26
N PHE A 87 -7.78 -25.89 21.46
CA PHE A 87 -7.89 -24.73 22.35
C PHE A 87 -8.82 -25.01 23.53
N ASP A 88 -8.57 -24.38 24.68
CA ASP A 88 -9.55 -24.26 25.77
C ASP A 88 -10.56 -23.18 25.39
N ILE A 89 -11.85 -23.53 25.47
CA ILE A 89 -12.95 -22.60 25.18
C ILE A 89 -13.91 -22.46 26.37
N HIS A 90 -13.47 -22.87 27.56
CA HIS A 90 -14.29 -22.71 28.76
C HIS A 90 -14.62 -21.22 28.98
N PRO A 91 -15.89 -20.84 29.20
CA PRO A 91 -16.31 -19.43 29.30
C PRO A 91 -15.51 -18.61 30.32
N ASP A 92 -15.15 -19.22 31.46
CA ASP A 92 -14.37 -18.54 32.51
C ASP A 92 -12.85 -18.45 32.24
N ARG A 93 -12.33 -19.11 31.19
CA ARG A 93 -10.89 -19.20 30.89
C ARG A 93 -10.51 -18.77 29.47
N ILE A 94 -11.50 -18.57 28.61
CA ILE A 94 -11.28 -18.14 27.23
C ILE A 94 -10.75 -16.70 27.21
N GLU A 95 -9.69 -16.47 26.44
CA GLU A 95 -9.08 -15.15 26.29
C GLU A 95 -8.52 -14.94 24.88
N THR A 96 -8.36 -13.68 24.50
CA THR A 96 -7.69 -13.34 23.24
C THR A 96 -6.21 -13.70 23.33
N GLY A 97 -5.71 -14.42 22.32
CA GLY A 97 -4.32 -14.89 22.34
C GLY A 97 -4.11 -16.26 22.98
N ALA A 98 -5.18 -17.00 23.31
CA ALA A 98 -5.08 -18.30 23.99
C ALA A 98 -4.10 -19.27 23.31
N ASP A 99 -3.26 -19.90 24.13
CA ASP A 99 -2.28 -20.89 23.68
C ASP A 99 -2.93 -22.18 23.16
N VAL A 100 -2.23 -22.84 22.24
CA VAL A 100 -2.63 -24.16 21.76
C VAL A 100 -2.31 -25.22 22.83
N LEU A 101 -3.33 -25.91 23.33
CA LEU A 101 -3.19 -26.97 24.34
C LEU A 101 -2.47 -28.20 23.78
N PHE A 102 -2.88 -28.64 22.59
CA PHE A 102 -2.39 -29.87 21.96
C PHE A 102 -2.30 -29.73 20.44
N ILE A 103 -1.37 -30.47 19.84
CA ILE A 103 -1.25 -30.63 18.38
C ILE A 103 -1.47 -32.09 18.01
N LEU A 104 -2.46 -32.33 17.14
CA LEU A 104 -2.76 -33.67 16.60
C LEU A 104 -2.41 -33.74 15.11
N GLY A 105 -2.04 -34.94 14.65
CA GLY A 105 -1.67 -35.18 13.25
C GLY A 105 -0.29 -34.65 12.85
N GLN A 106 0.46 -34.09 13.79
CA GLN A 106 1.88 -33.73 13.69
C GLN A 106 2.54 -33.96 15.06
N PRO A 107 3.87 -34.20 15.13
CA PRO A 107 4.57 -34.44 16.40
C PRO A 107 4.61 -33.21 17.33
N ASP A 108 4.56 -32.00 16.77
CA ASP A 108 4.56 -30.72 17.48
C ASP A 108 3.99 -29.62 16.56
N ALA A 109 3.86 -28.40 17.10
CA ALA A 109 3.26 -27.26 16.42
C ALA A 109 4.10 -26.69 15.26
N ASN A 110 5.41 -26.98 15.23
CA ASN A 110 6.36 -26.44 14.26
C ASN A 110 6.59 -27.41 13.09
N THR A 111 6.19 -28.67 13.24
CA THR A 111 6.32 -29.70 12.22
C THR A 111 5.07 -29.74 11.34
N LYS A 112 5.24 -29.56 10.02
CA LYS A 112 4.17 -29.66 9.03
C LYS A 112 4.57 -30.56 7.87
N THR A 113 4.89 -31.82 8.14
CA THR A 113 5.30 -32.77 7.09
C THR A 113 4.10 -33.61 6.64
N SER A 114 3.95 -33.80 5.33
CA SER A 114 2.93 -34.72 4.80
C SER A 114 3.44 -36.14 4.99
N GLY A 115 2.67 -36.99 5.67
CA GLY A 115 3.12 -38.35 6.00
C GLY A 115 2.01 -39.38 6.05
N LEU A 116 2.42 -40.66 5.99
CA LEU A 116 1.58 -41.84 6.15
C LEU A 116 1.96 -42.52 7.46
N ALA A 117 1.42 -42.01 8.56
CA ALA A 117 1.56 -42.60 9.89
C ALA A 117 0.31 -42.34 10.73
N ALA A 118 0.23 -42.99 11.90
CA ALA A 118 -0.91 -42.84 12.82
C ALA A 118 -0.96 -41.44 13.48
N ASN A 119 0.17 -40.74 13.56
CA ASN A 119 0.28 -39.38 14.11
C ASN A 119 0.66 -38.33 13.04
N HIS A 120 0.51 -38.67 11.75
CA HIS A 120 0.76 -37.74 10.64
C HIS A 120 -0.48 -37.62 9.76
N VAL A 121 -0.76 -36.41 9.27
CA VAL A 121 -1.84 -36.15 8.32
C VAL A 121 -1.30 -35.45 7.07
N GLY A 122 -2.00 -35.64 5.95
CA GLY A 122 -1.72 -34.97 4.70
C GLY A 122 -2.46 -33.64 4.59
N ARG A 123 -3.38 -33.52 3.62
CA ARG A 123 -4.11 -32.28 3.29
C ARG A 123 -5.60 -32.55 3.16
N ARG A 124 -6.38 -31.46 3.19
CA ARG A 124 -7.86 -31.46 3.07
C ARG A 124 -8.50 -32.20 4.25
N LEU A 125 -8.27 -31.68 5.47
CA LEU A 125 -8.84 -32.30 6.66
C LEU A 125 -10.25 -31.77 6.95
N GLY A 126 -11.08 -32.66 7.47
CA GLY A 126 -12.33 -32.39 8.15
C GLY A 126 -12.33 -33.09 9.50
N VAL A 127 -13.05 -32.53 10.47
CA VAL A 127 -13.10 -33.04 11.85
C VAL A 127 -14.55 -33.24 12.27
N ALA A 128 -14.79 -34.22 13.14
CA ALA A 128 -16.05 -34.42 13.85
C ALA A 128 -15.77 -35.07 15.21
N VAL A 129 -16.52 -34.68 16.25
CA VAL A 129 -16.33 -35.18 17.62
C VAL A 129 -17.48 -36.11 17.99
N ASP A 130 -17.13 -37.21 18.64
CA ASP A 130 -18.04 -38.04 19.43
C ASP A 130 -17.73 -37.82 20.91
N GLU A 131 -18.56 -37.00 21.55
CA GLU A 131 -18.37 -36.58 22.93
C GLU A 131 -18.58 -37.73 23.91
N ALA A 132 -19.60 -38.57 23.67
CA ALA A 132 -19.99 -39.64 24.57
C ALA A 132 -18.88 -40.67 24.75
N ASN A 133 -18.17 -41.00 23.66
CA ASN A 133 -17.07 -41.96 23.71
C ASN A 133 -15.68 -41.30 23.64
N GLN A 134 -15.60 -39.97 23.70
CA GLN A 134 -14.36 -39.19 23.69
C GLN A 134 -13.46 -39.52 22.48
N ARG A 135 -14.02 -39.43 21.27
CA ARG A 135 -13.30 -39.68 20.00
C ARG A 135 -13.33 -38.48 19.07
N LEU A 136 -12.22 -38.22 18.39
CA LEU A 136 -12.14 -37.25 17.28
C LEU A 136 -11.92 -38.01 15.98
N PHE A 137 -12.85 -37.87 15.04
CA PHE A 137 -12.71 -38.33 13.67
C PHE A 137 -12.05 -37.26 12.82
N VAL A 138 -11.05 -37.64 12.03
CA VAL A 138 -10.26 -36.72 11.20
C VAL A 138 -10.15 -37.32 9.80
N SER A 139 -10.72 -36.68 8.80
CA SER A 139 -10.45 -37.07 7.42
C SER A 139 -9.08 -36.58 7.00
N ASP A 140 -8.37 -37.42 6.25
CA ASP A 140 -7.05 -37.13 5.69
C ASP A 140 -7.16 -37.34 4.17
N GLY A 141 -7.71 -36.31 3.52
CA GLY A 141 -8.19 -36.39 2.15
C GLY A 141 -7.12 -36.75 1.13
N SER A 142 -5.92 -36.18 1.23
CA SER A 142 -4.82 -36.53 0.31
C SER A 142 -4.32 -37.97 0.48
N ASN A 143 -4.57 -38.58 1.63
CA ASN A 143 -4.18 -39.96 1.94
C ASN A 143 -5.38 -40.93 1.87
N ASN A 144 -6.54 -40.49 1.36
CA ASN A 144 -7.70 -41.33 1.11
C ASN A 144 -8.20 -42.11 2.35
N ARG A 145 -8.16 -41.50 3.54
CA ARG A 145 -8.45 -42.17 4.82
C ARG A 145 -9.17 -41.27 5.84
N VAL A 146 -9.67 -41.88 6.90
CA VAL A 146 -10.15 -41.19 8.11
C VAL A 146 -9.44 -41.79 9.33
N LEU A 147 -8.79 -40.96 10.13
CA LEU A 147 -8.13 -41.31 11.38
C LEU A 147 -9.07 -41.07 12.57
N VAL A 148 -8.94 -41.89 13.62
CA VAL A 148 -9.75 -41.76 14.84
C VAL A 148 -8.83 -41.60 16.05
N PHE A 149 -8.89 -40.47 16.73
CA PHE A 149 -8.09 -40.17 17.92
C PHE A 149 -8.92 -40.38 19.19
N ASN A 150 -8.28 -40.89 20.25
CA ASN A 150 -8.87 -40.94 21.59
C ASN A 150 -8.56 -39.63 22.31
N ILE A 151 -9.58 -38.80 22.48
CA ILE A 151 -9.43 -37.45 23.05
C ILE A 151 -9.78 -37.40 24.54
N ALA A 152 -9.91 -38.54 25.23
CA ALA A 152 -10.17 -38.54 26.66
C ALA A 152 -9.11 -37.71 27.42
N PRO A 153 -9.47 -36.95 28.48
CA PRO A 153 -8.55 -36.02 29.14
C PRO A 153 -7.21 -36.62 29.59
N GLY A 154 -7.18 -37.90 29.98
CA GLY A 154 -5.95 -38.61 30.37
C GLY A 154 -5.16 -39.26 29.22
N ARG A 155 -5.57 -39.06 27.96
CA ARG A 155 -5.01 -39.73 26.77
C ARG A 155 -4.64 -38.76 25.64
N ILE A 156 -5.31 -37.62 25.56
CA ILE A 156 -4.96 -36.58 24.59
C ILE A 156 -3.58 -35.99 24.92
N ALA A 157 -2.72 -35.87 23.91
CA ALA A 157 -1.41 -35.26 24.02
C ALA A 157 -0.92 -34.82 22.64
N THR A 158 -0.02 -33.84 22.62
CA THR A 158 0.69 -33.45 21.39
C THR A 158 1.42 -34.64 20.77
N GLY A 159 1.29 -34.84 19.46
CA GLY A 159 1.96 -35.90 18.72
C GLY A 159 1.39 -37.31 18.90
N MET A 160 0.23 -37.45 19.56
CA MET A 160 -0.38 -38.76 19.81
C MET A 160 -0.76 -39.50 18.51
N ALA A 161 -0.77 -40.83 18.57
CA ALA A 161 -1.22 -41.69 17.48
C ALA A 161 -2.75 -41.85 17.47
N ALA A 162 -3.32 -41.89 16.26
CA ALA A 162 -4.69 -42.34 16.04
C ALA A 162 -4.85 -43.82 16.46
N SER A 163 -6.01 -44.15 17.02
CA SER A 163 -6.38 -45.49 17.49
C SER A 163 -6.89 -46.39 16.36
N PHE A 164 -7.57 -45.81 15.35
CA PHE A 164 -8.10 -46.54 14.19
C PHE A 164 -7.91 -45.75 12.90
N VAL A 165 -7.92 -46.47 11.77
CA VAL A 165 -7.95 -45.88 10.42
C VAL A 165 -9.04 -46.53 9.58
N MET A 166 -9.88 -45.73 8.94
CA MET A 166 -10.92 -46.13 7.99
C MET A 166 -10.53 -45.72 6.58
N GLY A 167 -11.03 -46.43 5.55
CA GLY A 167 -10.63 -46.22 4.16
C GLY A 167 -9.37 -46.96 3.74
N GLN A 168 -8.54 -47.36 4.72
CA GLN A 168 -7.25 -48.01 4.51
C GLN A 168 -7.08 -49.19 5.49
N GLU A 169 -6.29 -50.18 5.08
CA GLU A 169 -6.01 -51.39 5.86
C GLU A 169 -5.09 -51.11 7.05
N ASP A 170 -4.24 -50.08 6.94
CA ASP A 170 -3.28 -49.65 7.93
C ASP A 170 -3.02 -48.13 7.85
N PHE A 171 -2.19 -47.62 8.76
CA PHE A 171 -1.82 -46.20 8.83
C PHE A 171 -0.76 -45.77 7.79
N THR A 172 -0.28 -46.68 6.96
CA THR A 172 0.80 -46.45 5.99
C THR A 172 0.33 -46.51 4.54
N SER A 173 -0.90 -46.98 4.31
CA SER A 173 -1.55 -47.08 3.01
C SER A 173 -2.35 -45.82 2.65
N ARG A 174 -2.50 -45.54 1.35
CA ARG A 174 -3.26 -44.39 0.83
C ARG A 174 -3.98 -44.63 -0.49
N GLU A 175 -4.26 -45.88 -0.83
CA GLU A 175 -4.83 -46.22 -2.13
C GLU A 175 -6.26 -45.66 -2.27
N PRO A 176 -6.55 -44.83 -3.30
CA PRO A 176 -7.92 -44.40 -3.56
C PRO A 176 -8.73 -45.59 -4.09
N GLY A 177 -10.05 -45.58 -3.88
CA GLY A 177 -10.89 -46.61 -4.49
C GLY A 177 -12.38 -46.43 -4.31
N LEU A 178 -13.11 -47.23 -5.09
CA LEU A 178 -14.56 -47.44 -4.98
C LEU A 178 -14.75 -48.78 -4.26
N SER A 179 -15.36 -48.72 -3.09
CA SER A 179 -16.01 -49.84 -2.40
C SER A 179 -16.61 -49.34 -1.09
N ARG A 180 -17.21 -50.25 -0.31
CA ARG A 180 -17.62 -49.98 1.08
C ARG A 180 -16.45 -49.77 2.06
N ARG A 181 -15.20 -50.05 1.68
CA ARG A 181 -14.02 -49.90 2.57
C ARG A 181 -12.96 -48.92 2.05
N ARG A 182 -13.11 -48.42 0.83
CA ARG A 182 -12.17 -47.51 0.18
C ARG A 182 -12.87 -46.17 -0.12
N MET A 183 -12.08 -45.11 -0.12
CA MET A 183 -12.49 -43.74 -0.38
C MET A 183 -11.51 -43.09 -1.35
N SER A 184 -11.92 -42.00 -1.98
CA SER A 184 -11.11 -41.14 -2.83
C SER A 184 -11.31 -39.69 -2.38
N ARG A 185 -10.27 -39.09 -1.82
CA ARG A 185 -10.28 -37.69 -1.31
C ARG A 185 -11.43 -37.41 -0.33
N PRO A 186 -11.55 -38.17 0.78
CA PRO A 186 -12.57 -37.89 1.79
C PRO A 186 -12.38 -36.49 2.38
N GLY A 187 -13.49 -35.80 2.65
CA GLY A 187 -13.49 -34.39 3.09
C GLY A 187 -14.23 -34.18 4.41
N SER A 188 -15.32 -33.42 4.38
CA SER A 188 -16.14 -33.15 5.56
C SER A 188 -16.74 -34.42 6.19
N LEU A 189 -16.94 -34.37 7.50
CA LEU A 189 -17.45 -35.42 8.37
C LEU A 189 -18.63 -34.87 9.18
N ALA A 190 -19.65 -35.70 9.42
CA ALA A 190 -20.71 -35.41 10.38
C ALA A 190 -21.02 -36.65 11.21
N PHE A 191 -21.20 -36.49 12.53
CA PHE A 191 -21.45 -37.59 13.46
C PHE A 191 -22.87 -37.48 14.01
N SER A 192 -23.57 -38.62 14.08
CA SER A 192 -24.87 -38.75 14.72
C SER A 192 -24.71 -39.49 16.05
N PRO A 193 -24.94 -38.83 17.20
CA PRO A 193 -24.83 -39.46 18.52
C PRO A 193 -26.01 -40.36 18.86
N LYS A 194 -27.18 -40.17 18.23
CA LYS A 194 -28.39 -40.96 18.53
C LYS A 194 -28.28 -42.44 18.12
N ASP A 195 -27.55 -42.71 17.05
CA ASP A 195 -27.41 -44.04 16.46
C ASP A 195 -25.97 -44.39 16.05
N GLU A 196 -25.02 -43.61 16.55
CA GLU A 196 -23.57 -43.82 16.41
C GLU A 196 -23.14 -44.02 14.95
N ARG A 197 -23.69 -43.20 14.04
CA ARG A 197 -23.32 -43.17 12.62
C ARG A 197 -22.36 -42.04 12.30
N LEU A 198 -21.35 -42.32 11.48
CA LEU A 198 -20.46 -41.33 10.89
C LEU A 198 -20.76 -41.20 9.39
N PHE A 199 -21.10 -40.00 8.95
CA PHE A 199 -21.24 -39.63 7.55
C PHE A 199 -19.92 -39.06 7.04
N VAL A 200 -19.39 -39.64 5.97
CA VAL A 200 -18.11 -39.26 5.38
C VAL A 200 -18.32 -38.84 3.93
N SER A 201 -18.03 -37.57 3.61
CA SER A 201 -18.02 -37.12 2.22
C SER A 201 -16.84 -37.77 1.48
N ASP A 202 -17.13 -38.51 0.41
CA ASP A 202 -16.15 -39.19 -0.43
C ASP A 202 -16.05 -38.44 -1.77
N ASN A 203 -15.43 -37.26 -1.74
CA ASN A 203 -15.56 -36.24 -2.79
C ASN A 203 -15.05 -36.71 -4.16
N GLY A 204 -13.98 -37.50 -4.19
CA GLY A 204 -13.45 -38.04 -5.44
C GLY A 204 -14.40 -39.02 -6.11
N ASN A 205 -15.35 -39.57 -5.36
CA ASN A 205 -16.32 -40.57 -5.82
C ASN A 205 -17.78 -40.03 -5.85
N SER A 206 -17.99 -38.74 -5.62
CA SER A 206 -19.33 -38.09 -5.67
C SER A 206 -20.41 -38.78 -4.80
N ARG A 207 -20.07 -39.19 -3.59
CA ARG A 207 -20.98 -39.88 -2.65
C ARG A 207 -20.71 -39.56 -1.19
N VAL A 208 -21.67 -39.85 -0.31
CA VAL A 208 -21.45 -39.86 1.14
C VAL A 208 -21.54 -41.31 1.63
N LEU A 209 -20.49 -41.78 2.31
CA LEU A 209 -20.47 -43.10 2.94
C LEU A 209 -20.93 -43.00 4.39
N VAL A 210 -21.74 -43.96 4.83
CA VAL A 210 -22.28 -44.03 6.18
C VAL A 210 -21.63 -45.21 6.90
N PHE A 211 -20.99 -44.95 8.03
CA PHE A 211 -20.35 -45.97 8.86
C PHE A 211 -21.08 -46.11 10.19
N ASP A 212 -21.26 -47.34 10.63
CA ASP A 212 -21.59 -47.66 12.02
C ASP A 212 -20.31 -47.62 12.84
N VAL A 213 -20.24 -46.65 13.75
CA VAL A 213 -19.07 -46.37 14.57
C VAL A 213 -19.32 -46.63 16.05
N ALA A 214 -20.34 -47.43 16.40
CA ALA A 214 -20.54 -47.88 17.78
C ALA A 214 -19.23 -48.43 18.39
N PRO A 215 -18.95 -48.22 19.70
CA PRO A 215 -17.67 -48.59 20.31
C PRO A 215 -17.25 -50.05 20.13
N ASP A 216 -18.20 -50.98 20.13
CA ASP A 216 -17.99 -52.42 19.92
C ASP A 216 -17.87 -52.81 18.44
N ARG A 217 -18.25 -51.91 17.53
CA ARG A 217 -18.25 -52.12 16.08
C ARG A 217 -17.16 -51.36 15.36
N LEU A 218 -16.58 -50.31 15.91
CA LEU A 218 -15.51 -49.57 15.22
C LEU A 218 -14.18 -50.35 15.24
N ARG A 219 -13.55 -50.51 14.07
CA ARG A 219 -12.23 -51.13 13.91
C ARG A 219 -11.49 -50.51 12.73
N THR A 220 -10.18 -50.71 12.67
CA THR A 220 -9.40 -50.39 11.47
C THR A 220 -10.01 -51.10 10.26
N PHE A 221 -10.07 -50.38 9.14
CA PHE A 221 -10.66 -50.81 7.88
C PHE A 221 -12.16 -51.15 7.94
N SER A 222 -12.92 -50.54 8.86
CA SER A 222 -14.39 -50.63 8.92
C SER A 222 -15.04 -50.47 7.53
N ALA A 223 -16.12 -51.24 7.29
CA ALA A 223 -16.94 -51.11 6.09
C ALA A 223 -18.12 -50.17 6.35
N ALA A 224 -18.41 -49.30 5.39
CA ALA A 224 -19.62 -48.52 5.33
C ALA A 224 -20.84 -49.45 5.29
N THR A 225 -21.87 -49.07 6.04
CA THR A 225 -23.16 -49.77 6.12
C THR A 225 -24.13 -49.27 5.06
N ASP A 226 -23.99 -48.02 4.60
CA ASP A 226 -24.79 -47.46 3.53
C ASP A 226 -24.05 -46.38 2.72
N VAL A 227 -24.66 -45.95 1.61
CA VAL A 227 -24.16 -44.92 0.71
C VAL A 227 -25.29 -44.00 0.26
N MET A 228 -25.03 -42.70 0.26
CA MET A 228 -25.93 -41.68 -0.28
C MET A 228 -25.40 -41.15 -1.61
N GLY A 229 -26.33 -40.87 -2.53
CA GLY A 229 -26.04 -40.20 -3.80
C GLY A 229 -25.59 -41.09 -4.95
N GLN A 230 -25.35 -42.37 -4.68
CA GLN A 230 -25.02 -43.39 -5.67
C GLN A 230 -25.89 -44.63 -5.43
N PRO A 231 -26.21 -45.40 -6.48
CA PRO A 231 -27.05 -46.61 -6.33
C PRO A 231 -26.36 -47.70 -5.50
N ASP A 232 -25.03 -47.70 -5.46
CA ASP A 232 -24.22 -48.69 -4.77
C ASP A 232 -22.84 -48.12 -4.35
N PHE A 233 -22.02 -48.96 -3.74
CA PHE A 233 -20.67 -48.63 -3.29
C PHE A 233 -19.61 -48.67 -4.40
N GLU A 234 -19.96 -48.95 -5.65
CA GLU A 234 -19.00 -49.12 -6.74
C GLU A 234 -19.22 -48.10 -7.87
N THR A 235 -20.27 -47.27 -7.76
CA THR A 235 -20.62 -46.22 -8.72
C THR A 235 -20.14 -44.84 -8.25
N ALA A 236 -19.68 -44.01 -9.19
CA ALA A 236 -19.27 -42.61 -8.96
C ALA A 236 -19.72 -41.69 -10.10
N SER A 237 -21.03 -41.66 -10.36
CA SER A 237 -21.59 -40.79 -11.39
C SER A 237 -21.72 -39.35 -10.89
N PRO A 238 -21.26 -38.34 -11.63
CA PRO A 238 -21.45 -36.95 -11.25
C PRO A 238 -22.93 -36.56 -11.35
N ARG A 239 -23.35 -35.61 -10.52
CA ARG A 239 -24.69 -35.01 -10.59
C ARG A 239 -24.90 -34.24 -11.89
N THR A 240 -26.09 -34.37 -12.49
CA THR A 240 -26.49 -33.66 -13.72
C THR A 240 -27.78 -32.85 -13.59
N ASP A 241 -28.57 -33.00 -12.53
CA ASP A 241 -29.80 -32.22 -12.26
C ASP A 241 -30.08 -32.07 -10.76
N MET A 242 -31.17 -31.37 -10.39
CA MET A 242 -31.52 -31.11 -8.99
C MET A 242 -31.88 -32.35 -8.15
N ARG A 243 -32.24 -33.48 -8.79
CA ARG A 243 -32.59 -34.73 -8.12
C ARG A 243 -31.36 -35.59 -7.78
N GLY A 244 -30.24 -35.38 -8.49
CA GLY A 244 -28.97 -36.03 -8.19
C GLY A 244 -28.22 -35.42 -6.98
N PHE A 245 -27.12 -36.04 -6.58
CA PHE A 245 -26.42 -35.77 -5.32
C PHE A 245 -25.01 -35.20 -5.56
N ALA A 246 -24.64 -34.12 -4.85
CA ALA A 246 -23.29 -33.56 -4.86
C ALA A 246 -22.71 -33.58 -3.44
N THR A 247 -21.41 -33.87 -3.32
CA THR A 247 -20.71 -33.92 -2.03
C THR A 247 -20.13 -32.57 -1.64
N GLY A 248 -19.86 -32.37 -0.35
CA GLY A 248 -19.18 -31.19 0.15
C GLY A 248 -19.22 -31.12 1.67
N GLY A 249 -19.47 -29.93 2.22
CA GLY A 249 -19.55 -29.72 3.67
C GLY A 249 -20.75 -30.43 4.29
N LEU A 250 -20.56 -31.17 5.39
CA LEU A 250 -21.60 -31.92 6.08
C LEU A 250 -21.88 -31.31 7.46
N ALA A 251 -23.15 -31.24 7.83
CA ALA A 251 -23.60 -30.95 9.19
C ALA A 251 -24.85 -31.79 9.50
N TYR A 252 -24.97 -32.26 10.75
CA TYR A 252 -26.06 -33.13 11.17
C TYR A 252 -26.89 -32.44 12.26
N ASP A 253 -28.21 -32.51 12.14
CA ASP A 253 -29.17 -32.06 13.15
C ASP A 253 -29.65 -33.25 13.98
N ASP A 254 -29.15 -33.32 15.21
CA ASP A 254 -29.47 -34.39 16.15
C ASP A 254 -30.96 -34.43 16.47
N LYS A 255 -31.63 -33.28 16.57
CA LYS A 255 -33.01 -33.18 17.07
C LYS A 255 -34.00 -33.82 16.10
N THR A 256 -33.80 -33.59 14.81
CA THR A 256 -34.73 -34.01 13.74
C THR A 256 -34.16 -35.07 12.79
N SER A 257 -32.92 -35.49 12.98
CA SER A 257 -32.23 -36.49 12.14
C SER A 257 -32.15 -36.09 10.66
N ARG A 258 -31.75 -34.84 10.41
CA ARG A 258 -31.50 -34.30 9.07
C ARG A 258 -30.02 -34.13 8.80
N LEU A 259 -29.58 -34.46 7.59
CA LEU A 259 -28.23 -34.20 7.10
C LEU A 259 -28.24 -33.02 6.13
N PHE A 260 -27.44 -32.01 6.41
CA PHE A 260 -27.24 -30.84 5.57
C PHE A 260 -25.95 -30.99 4.79
N ILE A 261 -26.02 -30.76 3.47
CA ILE A 261 -24.90 -30.90 2.55
C ILE A 261 -24.72 -29.57 1.80
N ALA A 262 -23.64 -28.86 2.12
CA ALA A 262 -23.16 -27.74 1.31
C ALA A 262 -22.40 -28.30 0.12
N GLU A 263 -23.02 -28.24 -1.04
CA GLU A 263 -22.52 -28.86 -2.27
C GLU A 263 -21.26 -28.16 -2.77
N GLN A 264 -20.22 -28.95 -3.07
CA GLN A 264 -18.97 -28.47 -3.63
C GLN A 264 -18.81 -29.02 -5.06
N VAL A 265 -19.07 -28.16 -6.03
CA VAL A 265 -18.86 -28.44 -7.46
C VAL A 265 -17.80 -27.50 -8.03
N SER A 266 -17.29 -27.80 -9.24
CA SER A 266 -16.28 -26.97 -9.90
C SER A 266 -16.77 -25.57 -10.30
N ARG A 267 -18.08 -25.32 -10.31
CA ARG A 267 -18.70 -24.07 -10.75
C ARG A 267 -19.59 -23.48 -9.67
N ILE A 268 -19.31 -22.23 -9.30
CA ILE A 268 -19.98 -21.54 -8.20
C ILE A 268 -21.49 -21.35 -8.41
N GLU A 269 -21.96 -21.29 -9.66
CA GLU A 269 -23.38 -21.23 -9.99
C GLU A 269 -24.19 -22.42 -9.46
N HIS A 270 -23.57 -23.59 -9.21
CA HIS A 270 -24.30 -24.76 -8.69
C HIS A 270 -24.13 -24.99 -7.19
N MET A 271 -23.38 -24.16 -6.46
CA MET A 271 -23.17 -24.31 -5.01
C MET A 271 -24.43 -23.88 -4.23
N ARG A 272 -24.89 -24.73 -3.30
CA ARG A 272 -26.09 -24.55 -2.48
C ARG A 272 -26.03 -25.45 -1.24
N ILE A 273 -27.02 -25.36 -0.34
CA ILE A 273 -27.19 -26.33 0.75
C ILE A 273 -28.42 -27.19 0.46
N THR A 274 -28.26 -28.51 0.46
CA THR A 274 -29.35 -29.49 0.34
C THR A 274 -29.57 -30.22 1.66
N VAL A 275 -30.83 -30.52 1.98
CA VAL A 275 -31.23 -31.11 3.26
C VAL A 275 -31.88 -32.46 3.03
N TYR A 276 -31.45 -33.51 3.74
CA TYR A 276 -31.96 -34.87 3.57
C TYR A 276 -32.47 -35.42 4.91
N ASP A 277 -33.56 -36.20 4.86
CA ASP A 277 -33.94 -37.06 5.98
C ASP A 277 -32.97 -38.24 6.05
N VAL A 278 -32.35 -38.42 7.21
CA VAL A 278 -31.46 -39.54 7.47
C VAL A 278 -31.88 -40.32 8.71
N SER A 279 -33.13 -40.20 9.14
CA SER A 279 -33.70 -40.95 10.27
C SER A 279 -33.39 -42.45 10.19
N PRO A 280 -33.23 -43.15 11.33
CA PRO A 280 -33.00 -44.59 11.33
C PRO A 280 -34.03 -45.34 10.47
N GLY A 281 -33.56 -46.08 9.47
CA GLY A 281 -34.39 -46.82 8.51
C GLY A 281 -34.83 -46.04 7.26
N ALA A 282 -34.46 -44.76 7.12
CA ALA A 282 -34.69 -44.00 5.89
C ALA A 282 -33.92 -44.61 4.70
N PRO A 283 -34.49 -44.63 3.48
CA PRO A 283 -33.83 -45.17 2.29
C PRO A 283 -32.76 -44.20 1.75
N LEU A 284 -31.55 -44.27 2.30
CA LEU A 284 -30.48 -43.30 2.03
C LEU A 284 -29.98 -43.27 0.58
N ARG A 285 -30.03 -44.39 -0.13
CA ARG A 285 -29.59 -44.51 -1.54
C ARG A 285 -30.51 -43.78 -2.52
N GLU A 286 -31.79 -43.71 -2.20
CA GLU A 286 -32.84 -43.10 -3.02
C GLU A 286 -33.30 -41.75 -2.42
N ALA A 287 -32.58 -41.24 -1.42
CA ALA A 287 -32.94 -40.02 -0.72
C ALA A 287 -32.95 -38.82 -1.66
N THR A 288 -34.02 -38.02 -1.57
CA THR A 288 -34.17 -36.76 -2.30
C THR A 288 -34.14 -35.59 -1.32
N PRO A 289 -33.70 -34.39 -1.76
CA PRO A 289 -33.64 -33.24 -0.86
C PRO A 289 -35.05 -32.83 -0.36
N LEU A 290 -35.20 -32.69 0.96
CA LEU A 290 -36.37 -32.10 1.63
C LEU A 290 -36.48 -30.59 1.32
N ALA A 291 -35.34 -29.90 1.29
CA ALA A 291 -35.24 -28.47 1.04
C ALA A 291 -33.90 -28.11 0.41
N VAL A 292 -33.88 -26.97 -0.28
CA VAL A 292 -32.67 -26.35 -0.85
C VAL A 292 -32.55 -24.91 -0.34
N LEU A 293 -31.46 -24.60 0.35
CA LEU A 293 -31.19 -23.27 0.92
C LEU A 293 -30.16 -22.52 0.07
N GLY A 294 -30.26 -21.18 0.06
CA GLY A 294 -29.36 -20.28 -0.65
C GLY A 294 -29.62 -20.19 -2.16
N LYS A 295 -29.65 -21.31 -2.90
CA LYS A 295 -29.92 -21.28 -4.36
C LYS A 295 -30.91 -22.38 -4.79
N PRO A 296 -32.18 -22.04 -5.02
CA PRO A 296 -33.21 -23.04 -5.36
C PRO A 296 -33.16 -23.56 -6.81
N GLY A 297 -32.43 -22.91 -7.74
CA GLY A 297 -32.38 -23.26 -9.18
C GLY A 297 -31.07 -23.91 -9.66
N PHE A 298 -31.05 -24.45 -10.89
CA PHE A 298 -29.90 -25.19 -11.49
C PHE A 298 -29.25 -24.49 -12.71
N GLY A 299 -29.78 -23.35 -13.19
CA GLY A 299 -29.32 -22.65 -14.40
C GLY A 299 -28.20 -21.60 -14.17
N ALA A 300 -27.71 -21.01 -15.27
CA ALA A 300 -26.75 -19.89 -15.23
C ALA A 300 -27.32 -18.74 -14.39
N TYR A 301 -26.51 -18.23 -13.46
CA TYR A 301 -26.96 -17.37 -12.37
C TYR A 301 -26.09 -16.12 -12.28
N ASP A 302 -26.74 -14.95 -12.25
CA ASP A 302 -26.11 -13.70 -11.89
C ASP A 302 -25.98 -13.62 -10.35
N PRO A 303 -24.76 -13.58 -9.78
CA PRO A 303 -24.57 -13.58 -8.35
C PRO A 303 -25.09 -12.28 -7.76
N VAL A 304 -26.05 -12.43 -6.87
CA VAL A 304 -26.56 -11.37 -6.02
C VAL A 304 -26.42 -11.85 -4.58
N VAL A 305 -26.02 -10.95 -3.71
CA VAL A 305 -25.95 -11.18 -2.27
C VAL A 305 -27.24 -10.63 -1.68
N SER A 306 -28.04 -11.52 -1.07
CA SER A 306 -29.29 -11.13 -0.43
C SER A 306 -29.60 -12.06 0.74
N ARG A 307 -30.65 -11.71 1.48
CA ARG A 307 -31.15 -12.54 2.60
C ARG A 307 -31.57 -13.95 2.17
N ALA A 308 -31.97 -14.15 0.92
CA ALA A 308 -32.40 -15.46 0.42
C ALA A 308 -31.33 -16.18 -0.40
N GLN A 309 -30.24 -15.49 -0.77
CA GLN A 309 -29.24 -16.00 -1.70
C GLN A 309 -27.84 -16.03 -1.10
N SER A 310 -27.29 -17.24 -1.04
CA SER A 310 -25.88 -17.51 -0.75
C SER A 310 -25.15 -17.76 -2.07
N VAL A 311 -23.87 -17.44 -2.15
CA VAL A 311 -23.04 -17.60 -3.36
C VAL A 311 -22.13 -18.82 -3.27
N TRP A 312 -21.48 -19.04 -2.12
CA TRP A 312 -20.54 -20.14 -1.86
C TRP A 312 -20.62 -20.60 -0.39
N PRO A 313 -21.74 -21.23 0.02
CA PRO A 313 -21.92 -21.69 1.39
C PRO A 313 -21.01 -22.88 1.71
N ARG A 314 -20.55 -22.94 2.96
CA ARG A 314 -19.77 -24.05 3.52
C ARG A 314 -20.29 -24.44 4.89
N LEU A 315 -20.20 -25.75 5.17
CA LEU A 315 -20.61 -26.35 6.43
C LEU A 315 -19.48 -27.21 7.00
N GLY A 316 -19.40 -27.23 8.33
CA GLY A 316 -18.58 -28.17 9.10
C GLY A 316 -19.43 -28.90 10.15
N SER A 317 -18.82 -29.82 10.90
CA SER A 317 -19.55 -30.63 11.88
C SER A 317 -20.23 -29.80 12.97
N ALA A 318 -19.71 -28.60 13.27
CA ALA A 318 -20.25 -27.68 14.28
C ALA A 318 -21.17 -26.59 13.70
N SER A 319 -21.68 -26.75 12.47
CA SER A 319 -22.51 -25.73 11.81
C SER A 319 -23.97 -25.68 12.28
N ILE A 320 -24.44 -26.62 13.11
CA ILE A 320 -25.85 -26.68 13.54
C ILE A 320 -25.94 -26.58 15.07
N ASP A 321 -26.74 -25.63 15.55
CA ASP A 321 -27.29 -25.66 16.91
C ASP A 321 -28.59 -26.47 16.86
N SER A 322 -28.49 -27.76 17.20
CA SER A 322 -29.62 -28.69 17.15
C SER A 322 -30.70 -28.33 18.18
N GLU A 323 -30.36 -27.71 19.30
CA GLU A 323 -31.34 -27.37 20.34
C GLU A 323 -32.25 -26.23 19.87
N ARG A 324 -31.62 -25.15 19.39
CA ARG A 324 -32.29 -23.93 18.89
C ARG A 324 -32.77 -24.03 17.46
N GLN A 325 -32.37 -25.09 16.73
CA GLN A 325 -32.70 -25.29 15.32
C GLN A 325 -32.17 -24.15 14.43
N LEU A 326 -30.88 -23.83 14.59
CA LEU A 326 -30.18 -22.86 13.76
C LEU A 326 -29.07 -23.51 12.94
N LEU A 327 -28.96 -23.11 11.67
CA LEU A 327 -27.86 -23.49 10.77
C LEU A 327 -26.98 -22.28 10.51
N VAL A 328 -25.68 -22.41 10.79
CA VAL A 328 -24.65 -21.42 10.47
C VAL A 328 -23.81 -21.91 9.31
N ALA A 329 -23.86 -21.21 8.18
CA ALA A 329 -22.96 -21.44 7.05
C ALA A 329 -22.00 -20.28 6.87
N THR A 330 -20.75 -20.57 6.52
CA THR A 330 -19.77 -19.54 6.15
C THR A 330 -19.70 -19.40 4.65
N GLU A 331 -19.52 -18.18 4.16
CA GLU A 331 -19.27 -17.88 2.76
C GLU A 331 -17.95 -17.13 2.61
N GLY A 332 -17.08 -17.61 1.73
CA GLY A 332 -15.87 -16.88 1.36
C GLY A 332 -16.10 -15.96 0.16
N TYR A 333 -15.02 -15.42 -0.41
CA TYR A 333 -15.05 -14.81 -1.73
C TYR A 333 -15.68 -15.75 -2.77
N PRO A 334 -16.64 -15.31 -3.62
CA PRO A 334 -17.13 -13.96 -3.84
C PRO A 334 -18.36 -13.55 -2.99
N GLY A 335 -18.86 -14.42 -2.10
CA GLY A 335 -20.06 -14.23 -1.27
C GLY A 335 -19.90 -13.32 -0.04
N GLY A 336 -18.77 -12.61 0.07
CA GLY A 336 -18.61 -11.50 1.01
C GLY A 336 -17.83 -11.77 2.30
N ASN A 337 -17.28 -12.97 2.51
CA ASN A 337 -16.57 -13.34 3.75
C ASN A 337 -17.46 -13.14 4.99
N ARG A 338 -18.57 -13.89 5.05
CA ARG A 338 -19.65 -13.73 6.05
C ARG A 338 -20.08 -15.07 6.65
N ALA A 339 -20.72 -15.03 7.81
CA ALA A 339 -21.48 -16.17 8.33
C ALA A 339 -22.98 -15.85 8.26
N ILE A 340 -23.77 -16.77 7.71
CA ILE A 340 -25.21 -16.63 7.52
C ILE A 340 -25.93 -17.66 8.39
N ILE A 341 -26.97 -17.21 9.08
CA ILE A 341 -27.76 -18.03 10.00
C ILE A 341 -29.16 -18.23 9.42
N TRP A 342 -29.62 -19.48 9.37
CA TRP A 342 -30.99 -19.85 9.02
C TRP A 342 -31.71 -20.51 10.20
N ASP A 343 -33.00 -20.19 10.36
CA ASP A 343 -33.93 -20.96 11.18
C ASP A 343 -34.35 -22.23 10.43
N ILE A 344 -33.90 -23.38 10.93
CA ILE A 344 -34.15 -24.70 10.34
C ILE A 344 -35.27 -25.45 11.07
N SER A 345 -36.08 -24.75 11.88
CA SER A 345 -37.22 -25.36 12.55
C SER A 345 -38.16 -26.06 11.55
N PRO A 346 -38.77 -27.21 11.89
CA PRO A 346 -39.59 -27.97 10.94
C PRO A 346 -40.71 -27.19 10.25
N ASP A 347 -41.28 -26.17 10.91
CA ASP A 347 -42.31 -25.26 10.37
C ASP A 347 -41.75 -24.19 9.41
N GLN A 348 -40.46 -23.87 9.51
CA GLN A 348 -39.80 -22.89 8.64
C GLN A 348 -39.10 -23.53 7.44
N LEU A 349 -38.56 -24.74 7.60
CA LEU A 349 -37.72 -25.39 6.59
C LEU A 349 -38.47 -25.62 5.26
N ARG A 350 -38.09 -24.84 4.24
CA ARG A 350 -38.58 -24.96 2.86
C ARG A 350 -37.56 -24.47 1.87
N THR A 351 -37.63 -24.96 0.63
CA THR A 351 -36.77 -24.49 -0.46
C THR A 351 -36.90 -22.98 -0.67
N GLY A 352 -35.76 -22.27 -0.68
CA GLY A 352 -35.70 -20.82 -0.90
C GLY A 352 -36.06 -19.94 0.31
N MET A 353 -36.11 -20.51 1.54
CA MET A 353 -36.38 -19.71 2.74
C MET A 353 -35.26 -18.67 3.01
N PRO A 354 -35.61 -17.49 3.56
CA PRO A 354 -34.63 -16.46 3.89
C PRO A 354 -33.78 -16.84 5.11
N ALA A 355 -32.55 -16.35 5.16
CA ALA A 355 -31.73 -16.32 6.35
C ALA A 355 -32.35 -15.41 7.42
N VAL A 356 -32.08 -15.66 8.70
CA VAL A 356 -32.56 -14.84 9.81
C VAL A 356 -31.52 -13.82 10.27
N GLU A 357 -30.22 -14.10 10.10
CA GLU A 357 -29.13 -13.21 10.50
C GLU A 357 -27.88 -13.38 9.59
N VAL A 358 -27.03 -12.35 9.53
CA VAL A 358 -25.68 -12.41 8.95
C VAL A 358 -24.67 -11.71 9.87
N VAL A 359 -23.49 -12.28 10.00
CA VAL A 359 -22.41 -11.79 10.88
C VAL A 359 -21.32 -11.10 10.07
N GLY A 360 -20.88 -9.94 10.57
CA GLY A 360 -19.75 -9.18 10.04
C GLY A 360 -20.13 -8.11 9.01
N HIS A 361 -21.40 -7.98 8.67
CA HIS A 361 -21.91 -7.02 7.69
C HIS A 361 -23.00 -6.21 8.36
N LEU A 362 -22.67 -4.97 8.70
CA LEU A 362 -23.58 -4.03 9.34
C LEU A 362 -23.85 -2.86 8.40
N ASP A 363 -25.01 -2.23 8.53
CA ASP A 363 -25.28 -0.88 8.00
C ASP A 363 -24.58 0.19 8.86
N ASP A 364 -24.71 1.46 8.47
CA ASP A 364 -24.03 2.57 9.14
C ASP A 364 -24.65 2.87 10.53
N GLU A 365 -25.85 2.34 10.80
CA GLU A 365 -26.52 2.34 12.11
C GLU A 365 -26.14 1.14 12.99
N GLY A 366 -25.36 0.19 12.47
CA GLY A 366 -24.89 -0.99 13.19
C GLY A 366 -25.85 -2.19 13.18
N HIS A 367 -26.90 -2.19 12.34
CA HIS A 367 -27.77 -3.34 12.12
C HIS A 367 -27.22 -4.27 11.05
N THR A 368 -27.58 -5.54 11.12
CA THR A 368 -27.24 -6.56 10.12
C THR A 368 -27.67 -6.17 8.69
N ASP A 369 -26.73 -6.21 7.75
CA ASP A 369 -26.93 -5.93 6.32
C ASP A 369 -26.59 -7.17 5.46
N PHE A 370 -27.59 -7.69 4.75
CA PHE A 370 -27.46 -8.87 3.89
C PHE A 370 -26.98 -8.57 2.47
N GLU A 371 -26.96 -7.30 2.07
CA GLU A 371 -26.65 -6.82 0.72
C GLU A 371 -25.22 -6.27 0.65
N ARG A 372 -24.68 -5.78 1.78
CA ARG A 372 -23.26 -5.42 1.90
C ARG A 372 -22.37 -6.62 1.59
N ARG A 373 -21.32 -6.40 0.79
CA ARG A 373 -20.37 -7.47 0.41
C ARG A 373 -19.14 -7.50 1.28
N SER A 374 -18.56 -6.36 1.62
CA SER A 374 -17.36 -6.29 2.45
C SER A 374 -17.76 -6.17 3.92
N ALA A 375 -17.20 -7.04 4.76
CA ALA A 375 -17.43 -6.97 6.19
C ALA A 375 -16.93 -5.63 6.76
N ASN A 376 -17.80 -4.89 7.45
CA ASN A 376 -17.54 -3.65 8.19
C ASN A 376 -16.68 -2.59 7.43
N ASP A 377 -17.29 -1.84 6.50
CA ASP A 377 -16.74 -0.57 5.94
C ASP A 377 -15.42 -0.61 5.17
N ARG A 378 -15.14 -1.69 4.42
CA ARG A 378 -13.87 -1.74 3.64
C ARG A 378 -13.86 -0.87 2.40
N ALA A 379 -15.00 -0.42 1.91
CA ALA A 379 -15.07 0.44 0.73
C ALA A 379 -14.91 1.90 1.16
N THR A 380 -13.73 2.46 0.90
CA THR A 380 -13.45 3.88 1.07
C THR A 380 -12.65 4.37 -0.14
N PRO A 381 -12.44 5.69 -0.31
CA PRO A 381 -11.56 6.20 -1.36
C PRO A 381 -10.08 5.80 -1.20
N LYS A 382 -9.68 5.22 -0.04
CA LYS A 382 -8.29 4.82 0.27
C LYS A 382 -8.05 3.32 0.21
N ASN A 383 -9.10 2.51 0.43
CA ASN A 383 -8.99 1.06 0.56
C ASN A 383 -9.29 0.36 -0.77
N ILE A 384 -8.37 -0.49 -1.22
CA ILE A 384 -8.51 -1.27 -2.45
C ILE A 384 -7.94 -2.68 -2.31
N TYR A 385 -8.45 -3.61 -3.10
CA TYR A 385 -7.82 -4.91 -3.39
C TYR A 385 -7.33 -4.90 -4.85
N PRO A 386 -6.13 -4.37 -5.10
CA PRO A 386 -5.66 -4.05 -6.43
C PRO A 386 -5.31 -5.32 -7.20
N ARG A 387 -5.82 -5.47 -8.42
CA ARG A 387 -5.41 -6.56 -9.35
C ARG A 387 -4.65 -6.08 -10.57
N ASP A 388 -4.94 -4.85 -10.98
CA ASP A 388 -4.32 -4.22 -12.12
C ASP A 388 -4.30 -2.70 -11.95
N VAL A 389 -3.41 -2.07 -12.69
CA VAL A 389 -3.24 -0.61 -12.73
C VAL A 389 -3.01 -0.14 -14.16
N ALA A 390 -3.58 1.00 -14.52
CA ALA A 390 -3.33 1.68 -15.79
C ALA A 390 -3.06 3.17 -15.56
N LEU A 391 -2.02 3.68 -16.21
CA LEU A 391 -1.66 5.09 -16.19
C LEU A 391 -2.29 5.81 -17.38
N ASP A 392 -2.95 6.92 -17.12
CA ASP A 392 -3.21 7.97 -18.10
C ASP A 392 -2.13 9.05 -17.93
N PRO A 393 -1.09 9.04 -18.78
CA PRO A 393 0.01 10.00 -18.67
C PRO A 393 -0.36 11.37 -19.25
N VAL A 394 -1.50 11.51 -19.94
CA VAL A 394 -1.88 12.75 -20.64
C VAL A 394 -2.71 13.66 -19.73
N ASP A 395 -3.75 13.12 -19.08
CA ASP A 395 -4.58 13.87 -18.13
C ASP A 395 -4.23 13.57 -16.67
N HIS A 396 -3.08 12.91 -16.43
CA HIS A 396 -2.49 12.62 -15.13
C HIS A 396 -3.44 11.87 -14.19
N ARG A 397 -3.82 10.63 -14.54
CA ARG A 397 -4.70 9.80 -13.71
C ARG A 397 -4.18 8.38 -13.57
N LEU A 398 -4.44 7.77 -12.41
CA LEU A 398 -4.14 6.35 -12.16
C LEU A 398 -5.46 5.60 -11.95
N PHE A 399 -5.71 4.62 -12.80
CA PHE A 399 -6.84 3.69 -12.68
C PHE A 399 -6.34 2.42 -11.98
N ALA A 400 -7.07 1.93 -10.98
CA ALA A 400 -6.78 0.65 -10.35
C ALA A 400 -8.03 -0.21 -10.19
N ILE A 401 -7.88 -1.49 -10.47
CA ILE A 401 -8.92 -2.49 -10.26
C ILE A 401 -9.04 -2.79 -8.77
N ASP A 402 -10.17 -2.48 -8.15
CA ASP A 402 -10.50 -2.94 -6.81
C ASP A 402 -11.44 -4.15 -6.90
N GLN A 403 -10.82 -5.32 -7.02
CA GLN A 403 -11.48 -6.56 -7.41
C GLN A 403 -12.50 -7.05 -6.38
N TYR A 404 -12.20 -6.92 -5.09
CA TYR A 404 -13.10 -7.38 -4.03
C TYR A 404 -14.33 -6.47 -3.90
N ASN A 405 -14.19 -5.19 -4.21
CA ASN A 405 -15.29 -4.22 -4.16
C ASN A 405 -15.94 -3.95 -5.53
N ASN A 406 -15.64 -4.76 -6.57
CA ASN A 406 -16.32 -4.72 -7.87
C ASN A 406 -16.27 -3.35 -8.57
N ARG A 407 -15.11 -2.69 -8.52
CA ARG A 407 -14.99 -1.31 -9.00
C ARG A 407 -13.62 -1.01 -9.58
N VAL A 408 -13.55 0.07 -10.36
CA VAL A 408 -12.29 0.71 -10.74
C VAL A 408 -12.20 2.03 -10.01
N VAL A 409 -11.14 2.21 -9.24
CA VAL A 409 -10.88 3.42 -8.47
C VAL A 409 -9.88 4.29 -9.22
N VAL A 410 -10.12 5.61 -9.26
CA VAL A 410 -9.33 6.55 -10.07
C VAL A 410 -8.77 7.67 -9.20
N TRP A 411 -7.44 7.79 -9.16
CA TRP A 411 -6.75 8.90 -8.51
C TRP A 411 -6.41 9.98 -9.52
N GLN A 412 -6.53 11.23 -9.09
CA GLN A 412 -5.88 12.35 -9.75
C GLN A 412 -4.39 12.32 -9.40
N LEU A 413 -3.56 12.46 -10.42
CA LEU A 413 -2.13 12.67 -10.31
C LEU A 413 -1.76 14.14 -10.59
N ASP A 414 -0.59 14.56 -10.16
CA ASP A 414 0.01 15.83 -10.56
C ASP A 414 0.72 15.73 -11.92
N ARG A 415 1.30 16.85 -12.39
CA ARG A 415 1.98 16.93 -13.70
C ARG A 415 3.22 16.03 -13.83
N GLN A 416 3.71 15.43 -12.74
CA GLN A 416 4.76 14.41 -12.74
C GLN A 416 4.20 12.99 -12.48
N ASN A 417 2.90 12.80 -12.68
CA ASN A 417 2.18 11.56 -12.39
C ASN A 417 2.30 11.09 -10.93
N ARG A 418 2.48 11.99 -9.96
CA ARG A 418 2.48 11.63 -8.53
C ARG A 418 1.07 11.69 -7.99
N VAL A 419 0.74 10.77 -7.11
CA VAL A 419 -0.58 10.76 -6.45
C VAL A 419 -0.79 12.09 -5.71
N LYS A 420 -1.78 12.88 -6.16
CA LYS A 420 -2.03 14.23 -5.65
C LYS A 420 -2.72 14.19 -4.28
N ASP A 421 -3.69 13.29 -4.14
CA ASP A 421 -4.37 12.99 -2.88
C ASP A 421 -4.41 11.48 -2.67
N ARG A 422 -4.31 11.02 -1.42
CA ARG A 422 -4.47 9.60 -1.09
C ARG A 422 -5.92 9.14 -1.28
N ASP A 423 -6.88 10.06 -1.19
CA ASP A 423 -8.26 9.79 -1.55
C ASP A 423 -8.43 9.77 -3.07
N ALA A 424 -8.97 8.66 -3.57
CA ALA A 424 -9.40 8.57 -4.95
C ALA A 424 -10.54 9.56 -5.23
N ARG A 425 -10.67 9.97 -6.50
CA ARG A 425 -11.61 11.02 -6.92
C ARG A 425 -12.83 10.47 -7.66
N TRP A 426 -12.67 9.38 -8.40
CA TRP A 426 -13.76 8.77 -9.17
C TRP A 426 -13.79 7.26 -9.03
N VAL A 427 -14.96 6.69 -9.30
CA VAL A 427 -15.18 5.25 -9.35
C VAL A 427 -15.99 4.83 -10.59
N LEU A 428 -15.63 3.70 -11.20
CA LEU A 428 -16.42 3.04 -12.24
C LEU A 428 -16.93 1.70 -11.70
N GLY A 429 -18.12 1.27 -12.14
CA GLY A 429 -18.73 0.01 -11.70
C GLY A 429 -19.61 0.09 -10.45
N GLN A 430 -19.58 1.24 -9.76
CA GLN A 430 -20.30 1.55 -8.52
C GLN A 430 -20.78 3.01 -8.54
N PRO A 431 -21.85 3.37 -7.80
CA PRO A 431 -22.37 4.74 -7.77
C PRO A 431 -21.40 5.73 -7.09
N ASP A 432 -20.68 5.28 -6.06
CA ASP A 432 -19.74 6.11 -5.29
C ASP A 432 -18.55 5.32 -4.69
N LEU A 433 -17.62 6.04 -4.08
CA LEU A 433 -16.36 5.51 -3.53
C LEU A 433 -16.52 4.75 -2.20
N TYR A 434 -17.73 4.66 -1.67
CA TYR A 434 -18.08 3.97 -0.43
C TYR A 434 -18.91 2.71 -0.68
N SER A 435 -19.38 2.49 -1.92
CA SER A 435 -20.05 1.25 -2.33
C SER A 435 -19.09 0.18 -2.84
N GLY A 436 -19.49 -1.08 -2.63
CA GLY A 436 -18.80 -2.28 -3.11
C GLY A 436 -19.77 -3.46 -3.35
N GLU A 437 -20.96 -3.14 -3.85
CA GLU A 437 -22.10 -4.07 -3.94
C GLU A 437 -22.05 -4.95 -5.21
N LEU A 438 -22.91 -5.98 -5.27
CA LEU A 438 -23.10 -6.86 -6.43
C LEU A 438 -24.43 -6.57 -7.13
N TYR A 439 -24.57 -5.36 -7.68
CA TYR A 439 -25.76 -4.96 -8.45
C TYR A 439 -26.07 -5.93 -9.61
N PRO A 440 -27.33 -6.03 -10.08
CA PRO A 440 -27.66 -6.79 -11.28
C PRO A 440 -26.80 -6.37 -12.48
N ILE A 441 -26.44 -7.31 -13.34
CA ILE A 441 -25.62 -7.04 -14.52
C ILE A 441 -26.27 -5.96 -15.41
N GLY A 442 -25.49 -4.92 -15.75
CA GLY A 442 -25.92 -3.79 -16.57
C GLY A 442 -24.74 -2.93 -17.06
N PRO A 443 -25.00 -1.76 -17.67
CA PRO A 443 -23.97 -0.88 -18.23
C PRO A 443 -23.15 -0.11 -17.18
N THR A 444 -23.66 0.04 -15.95
CA THR A 444 -22.95 0.70 -14.84
C THR A 444 -22.24 -0.27 -13.90
N THR A 445 -22.40 -1.58 -14.10
CA THR A 445 -21.96 -2.61 -13.15
C THR A 445 -20.75 -3.36 -13.68
N ILE A 446 -19.75 -3.54 -12.82
CA ILE A 446 -18.57 -4.38 -13.09
C ILE A 446 -18.56 -5.47 -12.01
N LYS A 447 -18.34 -6.76 -12.34
CA LYS A 447 -18.26 -7.84 -11.34
C LYS A 447 -16.94 -8.58 -11.44
N ILE A 448 -16.18 -8.61 -10.34
CA ILE A 448 -14.87 -9.27 -10.28
C ILE A 448 -13.96 -8.78 -11.42
N PRO A 449 -13.68 -7.47 -11.49
CA PRO A 449 -12.73 -6.99 -12.48
C PRO A 449 -11.33 -7.54 -12.19
N LEU A 450 -10.60 -7.91 -13.25
CA LEU A 450 -9.23 -8.41 -13.15
C LEU A 450 -8.23 -7.58 -13.95
N ALA A 451 -8.63 -6.88 -15.01
CA ALA A 451 -7.75 -6.12 -15.89
C ALA A 451 -8.35 -4.76 -16.30
N VAL A 452 -7.47 -3.78 -16.51
CA VAL A 452 -7.80 -2.44 -17.01
C VAL A 452 -6.72 -1.92 -17.96
N THR A 453 -7.09 -1.23 -19.02
CA THR A 453 -6.15 -0.50 -19.89
C THR A 453 -6.75 0.82 -20.37
N TYR A 454 -5.90 1.76 -20.77
CA TYR A 454 -6.28 3.12 -21.14
C TYR A 454 -5.91 3.44 -22.60
N ASP A 455 -6.84 4.07 -23.29
CA ASP A 455 -6.67 4.64 -24.63
C ASP A 455 -6.28 6.12 -24.51
N THR A 456 -5.02 6.40 -24.79
CA THR A 456 -4.43 7.74 -24.72
C THR A 456 -4.88 8.66 -25.85
N HIS A 457 -5.40 8.14 -26.97
CA HIS A 457 -5.79 8.92 -28.14
C HIS A 457 -7.24 9.41 -28.04
N HIS A 458 -8.16 8.53 -27.63
CA HIS A 458 -9.59 8.83 -27.55
C HIS A 458 -10.14 8.93 -26.13
N LYS A 459 -9.26 8.86 -25.12
CA LYS A 459 -9.59 9.01 -23.69
C LYS A 459 -10.66 8.02 -23.23
N ARG A 460 -10.44 6.74 -23.51
CA ARG A 460 -11.33 5.63 -23.11
C ARG A 460 -10.62 4.71 -22.15
N VAL A 461 -11.38 4.07 -21.25
CA VAL A 461 -10.85 3.01 -20.38
C VAL A 461 -11.61 1.72 -20.66
N PHE A 462 -10.85 0.64 -20.86
CA PHE A 462 -11.39 -0.70 -21.07
C PHE A 462 -11.20 -1.51 -19.80
N VAL A 463 -12.28 -2.10 -19.32
CA VAL A 463 -12.30 -2.83 -18.05
C VAL A 463 -12.87 -4.22 -18.27
N SER A 464 -12.18 -5.25 -17.79
CA SER A 464 -12.76 -6.59 -17.75
C SER A 464 -13.87 -6.66 -16.69
N ASP A 465 -15.06 -7.12 -17.06
CA ASP A 465 -16.04 -7.65 -16.12
C ASP A 465 -15.89 -9.17 -16.12
N GLY A 466 -15.13 -9.64 -15.14
CA GLY A 466 -14.73 -11.03 -15.01
C GLY A 466 -15.92 -11.98 -14.99
N TRP A 467 -16.93 -11.68 -14.17
CA TRP A 467 -18.11 -12.56 -14.05
C TRP A 467 -19.02 -12.48 -15.28
N GLY A 468 -19.17 -11.27 -15.83
CA GLY A 468 -19.96 -11.02 -17.03
C GLY A 468 -19.36 -11.62 -18.30
N ASN A 469 -18.09 -12.07 -18.27
CA ASN A 469 -17.35 -12.51 -19.46
C ASN A 469 -17.39 -11.47 -20.58
N ARG A 470 -17.17 -10.21 -20.20
CA ARG A 470 -17.31 -9.05 -21.11
C ARG A 470 -16.25 -8.01 -20.80
N ILE A 471 -15.91 -7.21 -21.81
CA ILE A 471 -15.08 -6.02 -21.65
C ILE A 471 -15.97 -4.80 -21.78
N LEU A 472 -15.99 -3.96 -20.75
CA LEU A 472 -16.74 -2.71 -20.72
C LEU A 472 -15.84 -1.56 -21.13
N VAL A 473 -16.36 -0.68 -21.98
CA VAL A 473 -15.66 0.52 -22.45
C VAL A 473 -16.32 1.73 -21.81
N PHE A 474 -15.54 2.56 -21.11
CA PHE A 474 -16.02 3.81 -20.53
C PHE A 474 -15.35 5.00 -21.18
N ASP A 475 -16.08 6.10 -21.24
CA ASP A 475 -15.58 7.41 -21.62
C ASP A 475 -14.88 8.06 -20.42
N ALA A 476 -13.58 8.28 -20.59
CA ALA A 476 -12.70 8.85 -19.59
C ALA A 476 -12.20 10.25 -19.99
N ASP A 477 -12.89 10.96 -20.89
CA ASP A 477 -12.57 12.38 -21.10
C ASP A 477 -12.73 13.17 -19.78
N PRO A 478 -11.77 14.03 -19.37
CA PRO A 478 -11.86 14.80 -18.13
C PRO A 478 -13.14 15.64 -17.98
N ALA A 479 -13.72 16.13 -19.07
CA ALA A 479 -14.98 16.89 -19.03
C ALA A 479 -16.21 15.99 -18.82
N ARG A 480 -16.05 14.68 -19.02
CA ARG A 480 -17.13 13.68 -18.95
C ARG A 480 -16.86 12.59 -17.92
N LEU A 481 -15.72 12.46 -17.27
CA LEU A 481 -15.52 11.42 -16.25
C LEU A 481 -16.30 11.78 -14.97
N ARG A 482 -17.13 10.85 -14.50
CA ARG A 482 -17.90 10.95 -13.25
C ARG A 482 -18.07 9.58 -12.61
N SER A 483 -18.27 9.55 -11.29
CA SER A 483 -18.62 8.32 -10.58
C SER A 483 -19.95 7.76 -11.08
N GLY A 484 -20.06 6.43 -11.16
CA GLY A 484 -21.28 5.76 -11.61
C GLY A 484 -21.59 5.91 -13.11
N ALA A 485 -20.61 6.28 -13.94
CA ALA A 485 -20.81 6.40 -15.38
C ALA A 485 -21.23 5.07 -16.04
N GLU A 486 -22.09 5.16 -17.06
CA GLU A 486 -22.42 4.03 -17.94
C GLU A 486 -21.29 3.74 -18.92
N ALA A 487 -21.05 2.45 -19.17
CA ALA A 487 -20.21 2.00 -20.26
C ALA A 487 -20.86 2.34 -21.62
N ILE A 488 -20.04 2.81 -22.57
CA ILE A 488 -20.46 3.20 -23.92
C ILE A 488 -20.50 2.02 -24.88
N ALA A 489 -19.80 0.93 -24.57
CA ALA A 489 -19.81 -0.30 -25.37
C ALA A 489 -19.47 -1.54 -24.53
N VAL A 490 -19.86 -2.71 -25.02
CA VAL A 490 -19.53 -4.03 -24.45
C VAL A 490 -18.99 -4.99 -25.52
N LEU A 491 -17.81 -5.56 -25.27
CA LEU A 491 -17.17 -6.57 -26.12
C LEU A 491 -17.24 -7.94 -25.45
N GLY A 492 -17.21 -9.02 -26.24
CA GLY A 492 -17.30 -10.40 -25.73
C GLY A 492 -18.73 -10.88 -25.43
N GLN A 493 -19.72 -9.98 -25.46
CA GLN A 493 -21.15 -10.24 -25.28
C GLN A 493 -21.98 -9.37 -26.25
N PRO A 494 -23.17 -9.81 -26.68
CA PRO A 494 -24.00 -9.06 -27.63
C PRO A 494 -24.61 -7.77 -27.05
N ASP A 495 -24.76 -7.69 -25.73
CA ASP A 495 -25.36 -6.57 -25.01
C ASP A 495 -24.84 -6.49 -23.56
N PHE A 496 -25.28 -5.48 -22.81
CA PHE A 496 -24.83 -5.24 -21.43
C PHE A 496 -25.45 -6.20 -20.40
N THR A 497 -26.38 -7.07 -20.78
CA THR A 497 -27.10 -7.97 -19.86
C THR A 497 -26.71 -9.44 -20.03
N SER A 498 -26.16 -9.79 -21.19
CA SER A 498 -25.68 -11.13 -21.51
C SER A 498 -24.40 -11.47 -20.76
N ILE A 499 -24.33 -12.69 -20.23
CA ILE A 499 -23.21 -13.19 -19.41
C ILE A 499 -22.77 -14.59 -19.81
N ILE A 500 -23.03 -15.03 -21.05
CA ILE A 500 -22.83 -16.42 -21.44
C ILE A 500 -21.36 -16.60 -21.86
N PRO A 501 -20.56 -17.44 -21.15
CA PRO A 501 -19.21 -17.75 -21.61
C PRO A 501 -19.27 -18.45 -22.97
N ALA A 502 -18.48 -18.00 -23.93
CA ALA A 502 -18.54 -18.51 -25.29
C ALA A 502 -17.15 -18.66 -25.92
N THR A 503 -17.00 -19.66 -26.79
CA THR A 503 -15.82 -19.89 -27.64
C THR A 503 -16.19 -19.57 -29.09
N THR A 504 -16.39 -18.29 -29.40
CA THR A 504 -16.75 -17.82 -30.75
C THR A 504 -15.92 -16.58 -31.10
N GLN A 505 -16.06 -16.04 -32.31
CA GLN A 505 -15.34 -14.85 -32.76
C GLN A 505 -15.74 -13.57 -31.98
N ALA A 506 -16.99 -13.47 -31.51
CA ALA A 506 -17.48 -12.33 -30.74
C ALA A 506 -17.64 -12.61 -29.24
N GLY A 507 -17.40 -13.86 -28.82
CA GLY A 507 -17.65 -14.35 -27.47
C GLY A 507 -16.37 -14.59 -26.68
N ILE A 508 -16.42 -14.35 -25.37
CA ILE A 508 -15.30 -14.50 -24.45
C ILE A 508 -15.69 -15.42 -23.28
N ASN A 509 -14.71 -16.10 -22.68
CA ASN A 509 -14.77 -16.80 -21.40
C ASN A 509 -13.52 -16.46 -20.57
N LEU A 510 -13.67 -15.56 -19.60
CA LEU A 510 -12.56 -15.08 -18.77
C LEU A 510 -12.14 -16.04 -17.64
N ASP A 511 -12.84 -17.17 -17.48
CA ASP A 511 -12.56 -18.22 -16.48
C ASP A 511 -12.60 -17.80 -15.01
N THR A 512 -13.17 -16.63 -14.70
CA THR A 512 -13.22 -16.11 -13.32
C THR A 512 -14.17 -16.90 -12.41
N ARG A 513 -15.18 -17.57 -12.99
CA ARG A 513 -16.24 -18.31 -12.26
C ARG A 513 -15.74 -19.55 -11.51
N VAL A 514 -14.53 -20.02 -11.83
CA VAL A 514 -13.87 -21.15 -11.15
C VAL A 514 -12.75 -20.72 -10.22
N GLY A 515 -12.55 -19.40 -10.01
CA GLY A 515 -11.57 -18.86 -9.07
C GLY A 515 -10.24 -18.44 -9.71
N THR A 516 -10.09 -18.46 -11.03
CA THR A 516 -8.85 -18.09 -11.73
C THR A 516 -8.49 -16.60 -11.53
N GLY A 517 -7.22 -16.31 -11.25
CA GLY A 517 -6.73 -14.93 -11.00
C GLY A 517 -7.09 -14.32 -9.64
N ILE A 518 -7.77 -15.08 -8.77
CA ILE A 518 -8.21 -14.61 -7.45
C ILE A 518 -7.26 -15.08 -6.34
N THR A 519 -6.62 -16.24 -6.53
CA THR A 519 -5.65 -16.83 -5.60
C THR A 519 -4.21 -16.47 -5.98
N PRO A 520 -3.25 -16.41 -5.05
CA PRO A 520 -1.82 -16.09 -5.27
C PRO A 520 -1.07 -17.24 -5.91
N THR A 521 -1.77 -18.34 -6.17
CA THR A 521 -1.19 -19.54 -6.76
C THR A 521 -1.40 -19.60 -8.26
N ARG A 522 -2.13 -18.64 -8.85
CA ARG A 522 -2.44 -18.63 -10.29
C ARG A 522 -2.40 -17.20 -10.84
N PRO A 523 -1.83 -17.01 -12.04
CA PRO A 523 -1.90 -15.73 -12.74
C PRO A 523 -3.36 -15.40 -13.12
N ARG A 524 -3.63 -14.14 -13.50
CA ARG A 524 -4.96 -13.71 -13.91
C ARG A 524 -5.38 -14.37 -15.23
N GLY A 525 -6.64 -14.76 -15.33
CA GLY A 525 -7.22 -15.28 -16.58
C GLY A 525 -7.60 -14.20 -17.60
N THR A 526 -7.16 -12.95 -17.39
CA THR A 526 -7.52 -11.81 -18.23
C THR A 526 -6.43 -10.75 -18.18
N GLY A 527 -6.09 -10.20 -19.34
CA GLY A 527 -5.24 -9.04 -19.54
C GLY A 527 -5.75 -8.23 -20.72
N LEU A 528 -5.48 -6.93 -20.69
CA LEU A 528 -5.92 -5.97 -21.71
C LEU A 528 -4.75 -5.08 -22.10
N THR A 529 -4.61 -4.79 -23.39
CA THR A 529 -3.68 -3.75 -23.85
C THR A 529 -4.22 -3.05 -25.09
N TYR A 530 -4.05 -1.73 -25.13
CA TYR A 530 -4.47 -0.88 -26.25
C TYR A 530 -3.30 -0.64 -27.20
N ASP A 531 -3.56 -0.79 -28.49
CA ASP A 531 -2.66 -0.38 -29.57
C ASP A 531 -3.07 1.02 -30.07
N PRO A 532 -2.31 2.07 -29.70
CA PRO A 532 -2.59 3.44 -30.14
C PRO A 532 -2.22 3.72 -31.60
N VAL A 533 -1.54 2.82 -32.30
CA VAL A 533 -1.10 3.00 -33.69
C VAL A 533 -2.22 2.63 -34.67
N HIS A 534 -3.01 1.60 -34.35
CA HIS A 534 -4.07 1.08 -35.23
C HIS A 534 -5.45 0.99 -34.56
N ASP A 535 -5.62 1.60 -33.38
CA ASP A 535 -6.86 1.56 -32.60
C ASP A 535 -7.38 0.14 -32.33
N ARG A 536 -6.48 -0.77 -31.92
CA ARG A 536 -6.84 -2.16 -31.59
C ARG A 536 -6.82 -2.40 -30.09
N LEU A 537 -7.75 -3.21 -29.59
CA LEU A 537 -7.72 -3.74 -28.23
C LEU A 537 -7.39 -5.23 -28.28
N PHE A 538 -6.34 -5.64 -27.58
CA PHE A 538 -6.02 -7.05 -27.36
C PHE A 538 -6.56 -7.51 -26.01
N VAL A 539 -7.16 -8.71 -26.00
CA VAL A 539 -7.84 -9.29 -24.83
C VAL A 539 -7.39 -10.72 -24.63
N SER A 540 -6.85 -11.04 -23.46
CA SER A 540 -6.63 -12.43 -23.05
C SER A 540 -7.96 -13.08 -22.67
N ASP A 541 -8.39 -14.04 -23.48
CA ASP A 541 -9.58 -14.84 -23.27
C ASP A 541 -9.18 -16.15 -22.55
N GLY A 542 -8.80 -16.00 -21.27
CA GLY A 542 -8.04 -16.99 -20.53
C GLY A 542 -8.69 -18.38 -20.44
N GLY A 543 -10.02 -18.44 -20.33
CA GLY A 543 -10.80 -19.69 -20.28
C GLY A 543 -10.94 -20.39 -21.63
N ASN A 544 -10.63 -19.71 -22.73
CA ASN A 544 -10.50 -20.31 -24.05
C ASN A 544 -9.03 -20.44 -24.49
N HIS A 545 -8.08 -20.08 -23.62
CA HIS A 545 -6.64 -20.20 -23.85
C HIS A 545 -6.17 -19.54 -25.15
N ARG A 546 -6.59 -18.29 -25.37
CA ARG A 546 -6.30 -17.52 -26.57
C ARG A 546 -6.22 -16.01 -26.29
N VAL A 547 -5.68 -15.25 -27.24
CA VAL A 547 -5.76 -13.78 -27.25
C VAL A 547 -6.59 -13.35 -28.46
N LEU A 548 -7.50 -12.40 -28.27
CA LEU A 548 -8.34 -11.83 -29.31
C LEU A 548 -7.95 -10.36 -29.56
N GLY A 549 -7.91 -9.94 -30.82
CA GLY A 549 -7.77 -8.53 -31.21
C GLY A 549 -9.11 -7.95 -31.71
N PHE A 550 -9.48 -6.75 -31.26
CA PHE A 550 -10.67 -6.03 -31.69
C PHE A 550 -10.29 -4.68 -32.29
N ASP A 551 -10.88 -4.32 -33.43
CA ASP A 551 -10.74 -2.98 -34.02
C ASP A 551 -11.70 -2.01 -33.31
N VAL A 552 -11.15 -1.20 -32.41
CA VAL A 552 -11.91 -0.31 -31.53
C VAL A 552 -11.81 1.15 -31.98
N ALA A 553 -11.53 1.43 -33.26
CA ALA A 553 -11.64 2.78 -33.79
C ALA A 553 -13.01 3.40 -33.44
N PRO A 554 -13.11 4.71 -33.10
CA PRO A 554 -14.35 5.31 -32.60
C PRO A 554 -15.58 5.11 -33.49
N ASN A 555 -15.40 5.05 -34.81
CA ASN A 555 -16.46 4.84 -35.79
C ASN A 555 -16.88 3.36 -35.94
N LEU A 556 -16.12 2.42 -35.39
CA LEU A 556 -16.38 0.98 -35.47
C LEU A 556 -16.88 0.39 -34.15
N LEU A 557 -16.53 1.02 -33.02
CA LEU A 557 -16.89 0.57 -31.67
C LEU A 557 -18.40 0.43 -31.50
N ARG A 558 -18.85 -0.79 -31.20
CA ARG A 558 -20.25 -1.13 -30.93
C ARG A 558 -20.36 -2.42 -30.13
N ASN A 559 -21.51 -2.63 -29.48
CA ASN A 559 -21.79 -3.84 -28.71
C ASN A 559 -21.68 -5.11 -29.58
N GLY A 560 -21.11 -6.17 -29.02
CA GLY A 560 -21.08 -7.50 -29.64
C GLY A 560 -20.26 -7.61 -30.93
N MET A 561 -19.38 -6.65 -31.22
CA MET A 561 -18.53 -6.72 -32.41
C MET A 561 -17.57 -7.92 -32.36
N ALA A 562 -17.26 -8.46 -33.55
CA ALA A 562 -16.38 -9.61 -33.71
C ALA A 562 -14.90 -9.22 -33.56
N ALA A 563 -14.09 -10.12 -33.00
CA ALA A 563 -12.64 -10.01 -33.05
C ALA A 563 -12.11 -10.16 -34.48
N SER A 564 -11.05 -9.42 -34.81
CA SER A 564 -10.39 -9.44 -36.13
C SER A 564 -9.28 -10.50 -36.22
N VAL A 565 -8.66 -10.86 -35.09
CA VAL A 565 -7.56 -11.85 -35.03
C VAL A 565 -7.63 -12.70 -33.76
N VAL A 566 -7.14 -13.93 -33.84
CA VAL A 566 -6.92 -14.84 -32.70
C VAL A 566 -5.48 -15.37 -32.68
N LEU A 567 -4.83 -15.28 -31.52
CA LEU A 567 -3.52 -15.86 -31.23
C LEU A 567 -3.66 -16.95 -30.16
N GLY A 568 -2.71 -17.88 -30.10
CA GLY A 568 -2.78 -19.01 -29.15
C GLY A 568 -3.58 -20.21 -29.63
N GLN A 569 -4.38 -20.02 -30.69
CA GLN A 569 -5.27 -21.01 -31.28
C GLN A 569 -5.30 -20.84 -32.80
N PRO A 570 -5.59 -21.90 -33.58
CA PRO A 570 -5.67 -21.81 -35.04
C PRO A 570 -6.88 -21.03 -35.54
N ASP A 571 -7.94 -20.95 -34.74
CA ASP A 571 -9.20 -20.30 -35.10
C ASP A 571 -9.98 -19.79 -33.86
N PHE A 572 -11.10 -19.10 -34.11
CA PHE A 572 -11.95 -18.50 -33.07
C PHE A 572 -12.84 -19.49 -32.31
N THR A 573 -12.72 -20.80 -32.55
CA THR A 573 -13.59 -21.83 -31.96
C THR A 573 -12.84 -22.91 -31.19
N THR A 574 -11.53 -22.99 -31.39
CA THR A 574 -10.65 -23.89 -30.64
C THR A 574 -10.33 -23.29 -29.26
N ARG A 575 -10.23 -24.16 -28.24
CA ARG A 575 -10.06 -23.78 -26.82
C ARG A 575 -9.18 -24.71 -25.99
N GLY A 576 -8.34 -25.52 -26.64
CA GLY A 576 -7.50 -26.49 -25.92
C GLY A 576 -6.36 -25.77 -25.20
N SER A 577 -6.10 -26.12 -23.94
CA SER A 577 -4.87 -25.72 -23.24
C SER A 577 -3.70 -26.41 -23.92
N ASN A 578 -2.74 -25.65 -24.45
CA ASN A 578 -1.63 -26.21 -25.22
C ASN A 578 -0.29 -25.63 -24.75
N SER A 579 0.68 -26.51 -24.52
CA SER A 579 2.08 -26.17 -24.25
C SER A 579 2.87 -26.54 -25.51
N THR A 580 2.82 -25.65 -26.51
CA THR A 580 3.48 -25.80 -27.83
C THR A 580 4.06 -24.45 -28.27
N LEU A 581 4.73 -24.39 -29.42
CA LEU A 581 5.24 -23.13 -30.00
C LEU A 581 4.21 -21.98 -29.98
N THR A 582 3.02 -22.24 -30.50
CA THR A 582 1.96 -21.22 -30.66
C THR A 582 0.83 -21.35 -29.66
N GLY A 583 0.73 -22.47 -28.94
CA GLY A 583 -0.35 -22.72 -27.97
C GLY A 583 -0.18 -21.90 -26.69
N LEU A 584 -1.30 -21.43 -26.14
CA LEU A 584 -1.34 -20.76 -24.84
C LEU A 584 -2.05 -21.64 -23.79
N TYR A 585 -1.76 -21.37 -22.53
CA TYR A 585 -2.47 -21.94 -21.38
C TYR A 585 -2.77 -20.85 -20.35
N GLN A 586 -4.03 -20.37 -20.38
CA GLN A 586 -4.52 -19.25 -19.57
C GLN A 586 -3.61 -18.02 -19.70
N PRO A 587 -3.56 -17.38 -20.89
CA PRO A 587 -2.80 -16.15 -21.05
C PRO A 587 -3.33 -15.07 -20.08
N ALA A 588 -2.39 -14.34 -19.47
CA ALA A 588 -2.63 -13.38 -18.42
C ALA A 588 -2.43 -11.96 -18.95
N ALA A 589 -1.44 -11.22 -18.44
CA ALA A 589 -1.13 -9.87 -18.87
C ALA A 589 -0.72 -9.78 -20.35
N LEU A 590 -1.09 -8.65 -20.96
CA LEU A 590 -0.73 -8.27 -22.32
C LEU A 590 -0.06 -6.90 -22.28
N LEU A 591 0.89 -6.69 -23.18
CA LEU A 591 1.55 -5.40 -23.35
C LEU A 591 1.84 -5.17 -24.84
N TYR A 592 1.27 -4.09 -25.38
CA TYR A 592 1.60 -3.61 -26.71
C TYR A 592 2.69 -2.54 -26.64
N GLU A 593 3.79 -2.77 -27.36
CA GLU A 593 4.93 -1.86 -27.45
C GLU A 593 4.88 -1.14 -28.81
N SER A 594 4.62 0.16 -28.77
CA SER A 594 4.20 0.93 -29.95
C SER A 594 5.32 1.33 -30.92
N LYS A 595 6.59 1.41 -30.51
CA LYS A 595 7.69 1.82 -31.41
C LYS A 595 7.94 0.78 -32.49
N GLN A 596 8.02 -0.49 -32.08
CA GLN A 596 8.26 -1.61 -33.00
C GLN A 596 7.02 -2.44 -33.28
N GLN A 597 5.87 -2.07 -32.70
CA GLN A 597 4.58 -2.75 -32.87
C GLN A 597 4.66 -4.23 -32.48
N ARG A 598 5.16 -4.49 -31.26
CA ARG A 598 5.28 -5.84 -30.69
C ARG A 598 4.20 -6.07 -29.65
N LEU A 599 3.60 -7.27 -29.63
CA LEU A 599 2.68 -7.70 -28.59
C LEU A 599 3.36 -8.74 -27.69
N PHE A 600 3.53 -8.41 -26.42
CA PHE A 600 4.01 -9.32 -25.39
C PHE A 600 2.80 -9.97 -24.72
N VAL A 601 2.81 -11.31 -24.67
CA VAL A 601 1.74 -12.14 -24.12
C VAL A 601 2.30 -12.97 -22.99
N ALA A 602 1.88 -12.70 -21.76
CA ALA A 602 2.18 -13.57 -20.62
C ALA A 602 1.36 -14.86 -20.73
N ASP A 603 2.03 -15.97 -21.04
CA ASP A 603 1.44 -17.30 -21.12
C ASP A 603 1.52 -17.96 -19.73
N GLY A 604 0.65 -17.48 -18.83
CA GLY A 604 0.78 -17.60 -17.38
C GLY A 604 1.09 -19.01 -16.88
N ASN A 605 0.27 -20.01 -17.22
CA ASN A 605 0.48 -21.37 -16.70
C ASN A 605 1.60 -22.14 -17.43
N ASN A 606 2.09 -21.63 -18.54
CA ASN A 606 3.24 -22.16 -19.28
C ASN A 606 4.55 -21.45 -18.87
N ASN A 607 4.51 -20.57 -17.86
CA ASN A 607 5.70 -19.95 -17.25
C ASN A 607 6.60 -19.23 -18.25
N ARG A 608 6.00 -18.52 -19.22
CA ARG A 608 6.73 -17.83 -20.28
C ARG A 608 6.02 -16.55 -20.74
N VAL A 609 6.76 -15.66 -21.38
CA VAL A 609 6.19 -14.55 -22.14
C VAL A 609 6.56 -14.72 -23.60
N LEU A 610 5.56 -14.69 -24.48
CA LEU A 610 5.73 -14.77 -25.93
C LEU A 610 5.63 -13.38 -26.56
N VAL A 611 6.52 -13.08 -27.50
CA VAL A 611 6.53 -11.81 -28.23
C VAL A 611 6.07 -12.05 -29.66
N PHE A 612 5.07 -11.32 -30.13
CA PHE A 612 4.54 -11.39 -31.48
C PHE A 612 4.84 -10.10 -32.24
N ASP A 613 5.09 -10.23 -33.54
CA ASP A 613 5.02 -9.09 -34.46
C ASP A 613 3.54 -8.73 -34.67
N ALA A 614 3.17 -7.52 -34.25
CA ALA A 614 1.79 -7.04 -34.30
C ALA A 614 1.56 -6.04 -35.44
N GLN A 615 2.48 -5.92 -36.39
CA GLN A 615 2.22 -5.20 -37.64
C GLN A 615 1.01 -5.81 -38.37
N PRO A 616 0.16 -5.00 -39.05
CA PRO A 616 -1.07 -5.49 -39.68
C PRO A 616 -0.91 -6.69 -40.61
N ASP A 617 0.18 -6.75 -41.39
CA ASP A 617 0.44 -7.84 -42.34
C ASP A 617 0.94 -9.14 -41.69
N MET A 618 1.50 -9.05 -40.48
CA MET A 618 2.04 -10.20 -39.73
C MET A 618 1.01 -10.77 -38.74
N LEU A 619 0.08 -9.94 -38.28
CA LEU A 619 -0.91 -10.29 -37.27
C LEU A 619 -2.10 -11.04 -37.87
N VAL A 620 -1.89 -12.33 -38.18
CA VAL A 620 -2.90 -13.25 -38.70
C VAL A 620 -3.32 -14.31 -37.66
N ASN A 621 -4.42 -15.01 -37.92
CA ASN A 621 -4.87 -16.08 -37.01
C ASN A 621 -3.80 -17.17 -36.86
N GLY A 622 -3.48 -17.52 -35.61
CA GLY A 622 -2.47 -18.51 -35.30
C GLY A 622 -1.03 -18.08 -35.63
N ALA A 623 -0.77 -16.77 -35.76
CA ALA A 623 0.58 -16.25 -35.98
C ALA A 623 1.59 -16.81 -34.95
N GLU A 624 2.83 -16.99 -35.40
CA GLU A 624 3.90 -17.54 -34.57
C GLU A 624 4.60 -16.43 -33.76
N PRO A 625 4.98 -16.68 -32.50
CA PRO A 625 5.79 -15.74 -31.74
C PRO A 625 7.23 -15.71 -32.27
N THR A 626 7.87 -14.54 -32.17
CA THR A 626 9.25 -14.32 -32.61
C THR A 626 10.27 -14.48 -31.48
N VAL A 627 9.86 -14.27 -30.22
CA VAL A 627 10.72 -14.40 -29.03
C VAL A 627 9.97 -15.07 -27.88
N VAL A 628 10.69 -15.85 -27.06
CA VAL A 628 10.24 -16.33 -25.75
C VAL A 628 11.14 -15.81 -24.62
N ILE A 629 10.52 -15.33 -23.54
CA ILE A 629 11.18 -14.86 -22.32
C ILE A 629 10.76 -15.76 -21.15
N GLY A 630 11.69 -16.04 -20.25
CA GLY A 630 11.45 -16.89 -19.09
C GLY A 630 11.63 -18.39 -19.35
N GLN A 631 11.98 -18.77 -20.58
CA GLN A 631 12.28 -20.12 -21.03
C GLN A 631 13.38 -20.09 -22.10
N PRO A 632 14.21 -21.14 -22.23
CA PRO A 632 15.29 -21.18 -23.23
C PRO A 632 14.78 -21.28 -24.68
N ASP A 633 13.58 -21.84 -24.87
CA ASP A 633 12.94 -22.04 -26.16
C ASP A 633 11.41 -22.12 -26.03
N PHE A 634 10.72 -22.20 -27.17
CA PHE A 634 9.26 -22.21 -27.23
C PHE A 634 8.59 -23.53 -26.82
N ASN A 635 9.36 -24.57 -26.48
CA ASN A 635 8.84 -25.90 -26.12
C ASN A 635 9.14 -26.29 -24.67
N THR A 636 9.66 -25.34 -23.88
CA THR A 636 9.92 -25.49 -22.45
C THR A 636 8.91 -24.66 -21.67
N PHE A 637 8.43 -25.18 -20.53
CA PHE A 637 7.31 -24.61 -19.77
C PHE A 637 7.50 -24.70 -18.25
N GLU A 638 8.73 -24.98 -17.80
CA GLU A 638 9.02 -25.30 -16.41
C GLU A 638 8.98 -24.03 -15.55
N ALA A 639 8.26 -24.08 -14.43
CA ALA A 639 8.32 -23.03 -13.43
C ALA A 639 9.68 -23.04 -12.74
N GLY A 640 10.24 -21.86 -12.45
CA GLY A 640 11.52 -21.78 -11.75
C GLY A 640 11.85 -20.38 -11.26
N ARG A 641 12.88 -20.32 -10.41
CA ARG A 641 13.47 -19.09 -9.89
C ARG A 641 14.92 -19.04 -10.30
N SER A 642 15.22 -18.14 -11.22
CA SER A 642 16.57 -17.74 -11.59
C SER A 642 16.49 -16.42 -12.36
N GLN A 643 17.61 -16.02 -12.95
CA GLN A 643 17.68 -14.86 -13.84
C GLN A 643 16.95 -15.10 -15.18
N SER A 644 16.70 -16.36 -15.58
CA SER A 644 16.11 -16.73 -16.89
C SER A 644 14.85 -17.60 -16.80
N LEU A 645 14.46 -18.05 -15.59
CA LEU A 645 13.21 -18.78 -15.33
C LEU A 645 12.23 -17.93 -14.53
N ILE A 646 10.94 -18.15 -14.78
CA ILE A 646 9.82 -17.45 -14.13
C ILE A 646 8.75 -18.45 -13.68
N ASP A 647 7.88 -18.05 -12.76
CA ASP A 647 6.75 -18.83 -12.25
C ASP A 647 5.46 -17.99 -12.32
N GLY A 648 4.59 -18.30 -13.28
CA GLY A 648 3.30 -17.64 -13.44
C GLY A 648 3.36 -16.13 -13.72
N PRO A 649 3.88 -15.66 -14.87
CA PRO A 649 3.93 -14.24 -15.21
C PRO A 649 2.53 -13.61 -15.27
N ASP A 650 2.34 -12.46 -14.62
CA ASP A 650 0.99 -11.86 -14.45
C ASP A 650 0.92 -10.34 -14.65
N GLY A 651 2.05 -9.68 -14.89
CA GLY A 651 2.12 -8.24 -15.12
C GLY A 651 3.27 -7.86 -16.03
N LEU A 652 3.03 -6.93 -16.95
CA LEU A 652 4.02 -6.46 -17.92
C LEU A 652 3.94 -4.94 -18.02
N ALA A 653 5.10 -4.27 -18.03
CA ALA A 653 5.18 -2.84 -18.33
C ALA A 653 6.45 -2.54 -19.14
N TYR A 654 6.45 -1.44 -19.89
CA TYR A 654 7.55 -1.07 -20.79
C TYR A 654 8.12 0.30 -20.45
N ASP A 655 9.45 0.40 -20.43
CA ASP A 655 10.17 1.66 -20.40
C ASP A 655 10.62 2.03 -21.81
N TYR A 656 9.88 2.96 -22.41
CA TYR A 656 10.16 3.45 -23.75
C TYR A 656 11.40 4.33 -23.83
N VAL A 657 12.00 4.79 -22.72
CA VAL A 657 13.23 5.59 -22.79
C VAL A 657 14.44 4.68 -22.92
N ASN A 658 14.45 3.55 -22.21
CA ASN A 658 15.60 2.64 -22.15
C ASN A 658 15.37 1.29 -22.82
N ASP A 659 14.21 1.10 -23.47
CA ASP A 659 13.77 -0.15 -24.09
C ASP A 659 13.86 -1.36 -23.14
N ARG A 660 13.32 -1.20 -21.92
CA ARG A 660 13.30 -2.25 -20.87
C ARG A 660 11.90 -2.79 -20.64
N LEU A 661 11.79 -4.11 -20.47
CA LEU A 661 10.57 -4.80 -20.06
C LEU A 661 10.60 -5.08 -18.56
N PHE A 662 9.54 -4.70 -17.86
CA PHE A 662 9.27 -5.09 -16.48
C PHE A 662 8.28 -6.25 -16.50
N LEU A 663 8.60 -7.32 -15.79
CA LEU A 663 7.81 -8.54 -15.73
C LEU A 663 7.55 -8.91 -14.27
N SER A 664 6.28 -9.04 -13.90
CA SER A 664 5.90 -9.60 -12.61
C SER A 664 5.98 -11.12 -12.66
N ASP A 665 6.99 -11.67 -11.98
CA ASP A 665 7.16 -13.10 -11.73
C ASP A 665 6.42 -13.42 -10.43
N HIS A 666 5.09 -13.45 -10.57
CA HIS A 666 4.15 -13.40 -9.48
C HIS A 666 4.28 -14.61 -8.53
N GLY A 667 4.52 -15.83 -9.05
CA GLY A 667 4.75 -17.02 -8.22
C GLY A 667 6.02 -16.92 -7.36
N SER A 668 6.94 -16.05 -7.76
CA SER A 668 8.21 -15.78 -7.08
C SER A 668 8.23 -14.47 -6.29
N ASP A 669 7.10 -13.75 -6.20
CA ASP A 669 6.95 -12.48 -5.48
C ASP A 669 7.99 -11.40 -5.83
N ARG A 670 8.31 -11.27 -7.12
CA ARG A 670 9.33 -10.32 -7.62
C ARG A 670 8.98 -9.69 -8.96
N ILE A 671 9.63 -8.57 -9.26
CA ILE A 671 9.65 -7.99 -10.61
C ILE A 671 11.03 -8.20 -11.23
N LEU A 672 11.08 -8.72 -12.45
CA LEU A 672 12.28 -8.88 -13.26
C LEU A 672 12.35 -7.82 -14.34
N LEU A 673 13.54 -7.28 -14.60
CA LEU A 673 13.78 -6.29 -15.65
C LEU A 673 14.63 -6.91 -16.77
N PHE A 674 14.17 -6.84 -18.01
CA PHE A 674 14.87 -7.37 -19.18
C PHE A 674 15.22 -6.25 -20.16
N ASP A 675 16.35 -6.41 -20.85
CA ASP A 675 16.68 -5.62 -22.04
C ASP A 675 15.79 -6.06 -23.20
N ALA A 676 14.87 -5.19 -23.59
CA ALA A 676 13.90 -5.47 -24.65
C ALA A 676 14.21 -4.69 -25.93
N HIS A 677 15.44 -4.20 -26.07
CA HIS A 677 15.89 -3.53 -27.27
C HIS A 677 15.80 -4.49 -28.47
N PRO A 678 15.25 -4.07 -29.62
CA PRO A 678 14.91 -4.98 -30.73
C PRO A 678 16.09 -5.76 -31.31
N SER A 679 17.30 -5.18 -31.29
CA SER A 679 18.51 -5.84 -31.79
C SER A 679 19.20 -6.75 -30.78
N ARG A 680 18.68 -6.87 -29.55
CA ARG A 680 19.29 -7.62 -28.43
C ARG A 680 18.32 -8.57 -27.73
N LEU A 681 17.04 -8.54 -28.10
CA LEU A 681 16.01 -9.39 -27.52
C LEU A 681 15.93 -10.72 -28.29
N ASP A 682 16.73 -11.68 -27.86
CA ASP A 682 16.71 -13.08 -28.34
C ASP A 682 15.91 -13.98 -27.37
N ASN A 683 15.73 -15.25 -27.73
CA ASN A 683 15.10 -16.25 -26.85
C ASN A 683 15.88 -16.46 -25.55
N GLY A 684 15.15 -16.60 -24.44
CA GLY A 684 15.71 -16.86 -23.12
C GLY A 684 16.67 -15.77 -22.62
N PRO A 685 16.34 -14.46 -22.73
CA PRO A 685 17.23 -13.41 -22.23
C PRO A 685 17.31 -13.50 -20.70
N GLU A 686 18.44 -13.08 -20.14
CA GLU A 686 18.62 -12.98 -18.69
C GLU A 686 18.08 -11.64 -18.17
N ALA A 687 17.36 -11.65 -17.05
CA ALA A 687 16.95 -10.45 -16.34
C ALA A 687 18.17 -9.68 -15.83
N GLN A 688 18.23 -8.37 -16.01
CA GLN A 688 19.33 -7.52 -15.55
C GLN A 688 19.18 -7.12 -14.07
N HIS A 689 17.95 -7.03 -13.58
CA HIS A 689 17.64 -6.59 -12.22
C HIS A 689 16.42 -7.31 -11.65
N VAL A 690 16.32 -7.33 -10.32
CA VAL A 690 15.18 -7.84 -9.55
C VAL A 690 14.71 -6.77 -8.56
N ILE A 691 13.40 -6.63 -8.38
CA ILE A 691 12.77 -5.77 -7.37
C ILE A 691 11.88 -6.64 -6.49
N GLY A 692 11.89 -6.38 -5.18
CA GLY A 692 11.00 -7.03 -4.20
C GLY A 692 11.57 -8.25 -3.50
N GLN A 693 12.74 -8.73 -3.93
CA GLN A 693 13.46 -9.89 -3.38
C GLN A 693 14.97 -9.58 -3.32
N PRO A 694 15.73 -10.22 -2.41
CA PRO A 694 17.15 -9.91 -2.21
C PRO A 694 18.04 -10.31 -3.39
N ASP A 695 17.64 -11.31 -4.17
CA ASP A 695 18.38 -11.82 -5.33
C ASP A 695 17.44 -12.54 -6.33
N PHE A 696 17.99 -13.18 -7.35
CA PHE A 696 17.23 -13.87 -8.40
C PHE A 696 16.78 -15.29 -8.05
N ASP A 697 17.15 -15.85 -6.90
CA ASP A 697 16.92 -17.27 -6.59
C ASP A 697 16.10 -17.45 -5.30
N THR A 698 16.28 -16.52 -4.36
CA THR A 698 15.68 -16.46 -3.04
C THR A 698 14.30 -15.83 -3.11
N ARG A 699 13.33 -16.51 -2.50
CA ARG A 699 12.01 -15.97 -2.21
C ARG A 699 11.85 -15.87 -0.71
N GLN A 700 11.86 -14.64 -0.20
CA GLN A 700 11.62 -14.33 1.20
C GLN A 700 10.24 -13.71 1.35
N LEU A 701 9.41 -14.34 2.17
CA LEU A 701 8.13 -13.78 2.61
C LEU A 701 8.36 -13.05 3.93
N GLY A 702 8.63 -11.75 3.87
CA GLY A 702 8.75 -10.90 5.04
C GLY A 702 7.54 -9.97 5.21
N PRO A 703 7.51 -9.17 6.29
CA PRO A 703 6.53 -8.09 6.41
C PRO A 703 6.68 -7.14 5.20
N VAL A 704 5.58 -6.70 4.58
CA VAL A 704 5.65 -5.83 3.38
C VAL A 704 6.27 -4.47 3.73
N ARG A 705 7.59 -4.41 3.74
CA ARG A 705 8.44 -3.24 3.89
C ARG A 705 8.55 -2.52 2.54
N ALA A 706 9.21 -1.37 2.53
CA ALA A 706 9.33 -0.56 1.32
C ALA A 706 10.04 -1.26 0.14
N ASN A 707 10.85 -2.29 0.42
CA ASN A 707 11.67 -3.04 -0.54
C ASN A 707 11.21 -4.50 -0.75
N GLU A 708 10.13 -4.94 -0.08
CA GLU A 708 9.62 -6.31 -0.15
C GLU A 708 8.28 -6.33 -0.90
N LEU A 709 8.14 -7.24 -1.87
CA LEU A 709 6.90 -7.42 -2.62
C LEU A 709 6.18 -8.70 -2.21
N TRP A 710 4.86 -8.66 -2.28
CA TRP A 710 4.02 -9.83 -2.07
C TRP A 710 2.77 -9.81 -2.95
N ASP A 711 2.61 -10.86 -3.75
CA ASP A 711 1.61 -10.99 -4.81
C ASP A 711 1.63 -9.78 -5.77
N PRO A 712 2.78 -9.40 -6.36
CA PRO A 712 2.80 -8.41 -7.41
C PRO A 712 1.99 -8.93 -8.60
N ARG A 713 1.14 -8.09 -9.18
CA ARG A 713 0.23 -8.45 -10.29
C ARG A 713 0.42 -7.45 -11.43
N GLY A 714 -0.60 -6.67 -11.75
CA GLY A 714 -0.55 -5.64 -12.78
C GLY A 714 0.51 -4.56 -12.53
N LEU A 715 1.12 -4.14 -13.62
CA LEU A 715 2.20 -3.15 -13.69
C LEU A 715 1.83 -2.07 -14.70
N THR A 716 2.20 -0.83 -14.41
CA THR A 716 2.28 0.23 -15.42
C THR A 716 3.52 1.08 -15.16
N PHE A 717 4.13 1.63 -16.21
CA PHE A 717 5.38 2.38 -16.10
C PHE A 717 5.26 3.75 -16.75
N ASP A 718 5.61 4.77 -15.99
CA ASP A 718 5.82 6.13 -16.50
C ASP A 718 7.25 6.24 -17.03
N SER A 719 7.39 6.22 -18.36
CA SER A 719 8.70 6.30 -19.02
C SER A 719 9.34 7.68 -18.88
N GLU A 720 8.57 8.76 -18.80
CA GLU A 720 9.10 10.12 -18.69
C GLU A 720 9.70 10.34 -17.29
N HIS A 721 8.96 9.93 -16.26
CA HIS A 721 9.39 10.12 -14.87
C HIS A 721 10.10 8.90 -14.27
N GLN A 722 10.33 7.83 -15.06
CA GLN A 722 10.99 6.59 -14.64
C GLN A 722 10.38 6.02 -13.36
N ARG A 723 9.06 5.81 -13.36
CA ARG A 723 8.27 5.37 -12.20
C ARG A 723 7.44 4.14 -12.52
N LEU A 724 7.59 3.11 -11.70
CA LEU A 724 6.82 1.87 -11.76
C LEU A 724 5.70 1.88 -10.72
N TYR A 725 4.49 1.55 -11.15
CA TYR A 725 3.33 1.30 -10.27
C TYR A 725 3.04 -0.19 -10.28
N ILE A 726 2.97 -0.78 -9.09
CA ILE A 726 2.80 -2.22 -8.89
C ILE A 726 1.52 -2.43 -8.07
N SER A 727 0.54 -3.13 -8.63
CA SER A 727 -0.56 -3.65 -7.83
C SER A 727 -0.09 -4.87 -7.04
N GLN A 728 -0.28 -4.86 -5.73
CA GLN A 728 -0.03 -6.01 -4.88
C GLN A 728 -1.36 -6.55 -4.36
N GLY A 729 -1.80 -7.68 -4.88
CA GLY A 729 -3.17 -8.18 -4.64
C GLY A 729 -3.38 -8.62 -3.20
N PHE A 730 -2.56 -9.54 -2.71
CA PHE A 730 -2.57 -9.98 -1.32
C PHE A 730 -1.91 -9.02 -0.37
N ALA A 731 -1.05 -8.08 -0.81
CA ALA A 731 -0.59 -6.94 0.00
C ALA A 731 -1.53 -5.70 -0.07
N SER A 732 -2.68 -5.79 -0.75
CA SER A 732 -3.75 -4.76 -0.89
C SER A 732 -3.25 -3.32 -0.86
N ASN A 733 -2.24 -3.05 -1.68
CA ASN A 733 -1.71 -1.71 -1.87
C ASN A 733 -1.22 -1.58 -3.31
N ILE A 734 -1.00 -0.33 -3.74
CA ILE A 734 -0.23 -0.03 -4.94
C ILE A 734 1.12 0.47 -4.45
N MET A 735 2.18 -0.25 -4.79
CA MET A 735 3.54 0.16 -4.49
C MET A 735 4.09 0.96 -5.66
N ILE A 736 4.74 2.09 -5.36
CA ILE A 736 5.29 3.01 -6.37
C ILE A 736 6.80 3.06 -6.17
N HIS A 737 7.54 2.69 -7.21
CA HIS A 737 9.00 2.74 -7.24
C HIS A 737 9.45 3.76 -8.27
N ASP A 738 10.07 4.85 -7.78
CA ASP A 738 10.88 5.71 -8.64
C ASP A 738 12.23 5.06 -8.89
N LEU A 739 12.78 5.20 -10.09
CA LEU A 739 14.15 4.78 -10.37
C LEU A 739 15.12 5.93 -10.13
N ALA A 740 16.25 5.63 -9.50
CA ALA A 740 17.28 6.62 -9.19
C ALA A 740 17.90 7.21 -10.47
N ARG A 741 18.14 8.53 -10.45
CA ARG A 741 18.67 9.31 -11.59
C ARG A 741 19.56 10.42 -11.07
N SER A 742 20.54 10.86 -11.86
CA SER A 742 21.33 12.07 -11.55
C SER A 742 20.68 13.36 -12.04
N THR A 743 19.69 13.25 -12.93
CA THR A 743 19.03 14.38 -13.56
C THR A 743 17.50 14.20 -13.52
N TYR A 744 16.80 15.24 -13.09
CA TYR A 744 15.34 15.31 -13.06
C TYR A 744 14.87 16.50 -13.88
N GLU A 745 14.00 16.24 -14.86
CA GLU A 745 13.44 17.27 -15.73
C GLU A 745 11.93 17.36 -15.55
N SER A 746 11.39 18.57 -15.65
CA SER A 746 9.94 18.78 -15.74
C SER A 746 9.61 20.15 -16.34
N LEU A 747 8.45 20.27 -16.99
CA LEU A 747 7.91 21.56 -17.41
C LEU A 747 7.43 22.33 -16.18
N LEU A 748 7.98 23.52 -15.92
CA LEU A 748 7.57 24.35 -14.78
C LEU A 748 6.76 25.57 -15.28
N PRO A 749 5.45 25.65 -14.98
CA PRO A 749 4.61 26.78 -15.41
C PRO A 749 5.03 28.14 -14.82
N GLU A 750 4.60 29.23 -15.45
CA GLU A 750 4.73 30.59 -14.90
C GLU A 750 4.09 30.66 -13.50
N SER A 751 4.79 31.25 -12.51
CA SER A 751 4.35 31.32 -11.10
C SER A 751 4.14 29.95 -10.42
N GLY A 752 4.43 28.84 -11.10
CA GLY A 752 4.36 27.48 -10.55
C GLY A 752 5.57 27.12 -9.71
N ILE A 753 5.46 25.99 -9.00
CA ILE A 753 6.53 25.48 -8.14
C ILE A 753 6.84 24.03 -8.48
N GLN A 754 8.14 23.75 -8.60
CA GLN A 754 8.64 22.38 -8.61
C GLN A 754 8.98 21.94 -7.20
N ASN A 755 8.49 20.77 -6.80
CA ASN A 755 8.77 20.13 -5.53
C ASN A 755 9.34 18.74 -5.79
N TYR A 756 10.43 18.39 -5.12
CA TYR A 756 10.95 17.02 -5.06
C TYR A 756 11.28 16.68 -3.61
N GLN A 757 10.94 15.47 -3.17
CA GLN A 757 11.28 14.95 -1.84
C GLN A 757 12.08 13.68 -1.98
N SER A 758 13.19 13.55 -1.24
CA SER A 758 13.95 12.31 -1.23
C SER A 758 13.11 11.17 -0.62
N GLY A 759 13.23 9.99 -1.22
CA GLY A 759 12.36 8.86 -0.87
C GLY A 759 12.59 8.35 0.54
N SER A 760 13.84 8.40 1.00
CA SER A 760 14.35 7.91 2.28
C SER A 760 13.90 6.49 2.66
N ALA A 761 13.23 5.77 1.76
CA ALA A 761 12.35 4.64 2.05
C ALA A 761 13.11 3.36 2.42
N ASP A 762 14.41 3.33 2.13
CA ASP A 762 15.27 2.20 2.41
C ASP A 762 16.04 2.43 3.72
N THR A 763 15.78 1.57 4.70
CA THR A 763 16.41 1.59 6.01
C THR A 763 17.84 1.05 6.00
N GLU A 764 18.26 0.40 4.91
CA GLU A 764 19.57 -0.23 4.77
C GLU A 764 20.56 0.63 3.97
N LEU A 765 20.10 1.71 3.32
CA LEU A 765 20.99 2.60 2.57
C LEU A 765 21.93 3.40 3.47
N VAL A 766 23.17 3.54 3.03
CA VAL A 766 24.09 4.55 3.56
C VAL A 766 23.56 5.93 3.20
N THR A 767 23.60 6.88 4.14
CA THR A 767 23.19 8.26 3.86
C THR A 767 24.03 8.87 2.74
N GLN A 768 23.41 9.10 1.59
CA GLN A 768 23.99 9.81 0.47
C GLN A 768 24.07 11.30 0.78
N ARG A 769 25.13 11.96 0.29
CA ARG A 769 25.36 13.39 0.49
C ARG A 769 25.84 14.02 -0.80
N GLY A 770 25.41 15.25 -1.04
CA GLY A 770 25.82 15.98 -2.23
C GLY A 770 25.27 17.40 -2.26
N SER A 771 25.13 17.93 -3.47
CA SER A 771 24.49 19.19 -3.78
C SER A 771 23.57 19.03 -5.00
N ALA A 772 22.69 20.00 -5.23
CA ALA A 772 21.83 20.03 -6.39
C ALA A 772 21.90 21.38 -7.11
N VAL A 773 21.86 21.37 -8.43
CA VAL A 773 21.83 22.57 -9.28
C VAL A 773 20.58 22.51 -10.14
N ALA A 774 19.67 23.46 -9.93
CA ALA A 774 18.50 23.62 -10.78
C ALA A 774 18.76 24.69 -11.84
N THR A 775 18.43 24.40 -13.10
CA THR A 775 18.48 25.32 -14.25
C THR A 775 17.11 25.33 -14.94
N GLY A 776 16.81 26.35 -15.73
CA GLY A 776 15.54 26.41 -16.46
C GLY A 776 15.16 27.84 -16.86
N PRO A 777 13.94 28.31 -16.52
CA PRO A 777 13.40 29.59 -16.98
C PRO A 777 14.38 30.75 -16.89
N SER A 778 14.33 31.63 -17.89
CA SER A 778 15.12 32.87 -17.97
C SER A 778 15.07 33.73 -16.69
N ASN A 779 14.02 33.59 -15.86
CA ASN A 779 13.84 34.29 -14.59
C ASN A 779 13.40 33.36 -13.43
N LEU A 780 14.29 32.48 -12.97
CA LEU A 780 14.08 31.69 -11.75
C LEU A 780 13.92 32.59 -10.52
N GLY A 781 12.83 32.41 -9.77
CA GLY A 781 12.52 33.22 -8.59
C GLY A 781 13.45 32.97 -7.40
N GLY A 782 13.94 31.73 -7.27
CA GLY A 782 14.78 31.21 -6.20
C GLY A 782 14.35 29.80 -5.80
N GLY A 783 14.96 29.25 -4.76
CA GLY A 783 14.64 27.91 -4.27
C GLY A 783 14.82 27.79 -2.76
N VAL A 784 14.15 26.81 -2.19
CA VAL A 784 14.19 26.47 -0.77
C VAL A 784 14.42 24.97 -0.65
N LEU A 785 15.20 24.54 0.33
CA LEU A 785 15.27 23.14 0.71
C LEU A 785 14.80 22.96 2.15
N MET A 786 14.13 21.85 2.45
CA MET A 786 13.81 21.42 3.81
C MET A 786 14.66 20.20 4.13
N LEU A 787 15.41 20.24 5.21
CA LEU A 787 16.12 19.08 5.76
C LEU A 787 15.26 18.43 6.82
N THR A 788 15.12 17.12 6.74
CA THR A 788 14.33 16.30 7.67
C THR A 788 15.24 15.36 8.44
N GLN A 789 15.09 15.29 9.76
CA GLN A 789 15.62 14.21 10.59
C GLN A 789 14.47 13.33 11.07
N MET A 790 14.69 12.02 11.02
CA MET A 790 13.70 11.03 11.45
C MET A 790 14.38 9.79 12.04
N GLU A 791 13.58 8.98 12.71
CA GLU A 791 13.95 7.67 13.22
C GLU A 791 12.93 6.63 12.75
N THR A 792 13.40 5.48 12.28
CA THR A 792 12.51 4.40 11.84
C THR A 792 12.19 3.46 12.99
N LEU A 793 10.92 3.14 13.18
CA LEU A 793 10.42 2.21 14.18
C LEU A 793 9.61 1.11 13.50
N PHE A 794 9.94 -0.13 13.81
CA PHE A 794 9.14 -1.29 13.40
C PHE A 794 8.26 -1.74 14.56
N ASP A 795 6.94 -1.74 14.36
CA ASP A 795 6.01 -2.29 15.33
C ASP A 795 5.87 -3.79 15.11
N GLU A 796 6.34 -4.61 16.06
CA GLU A 796 6.38 -6.07 15.93
C GLU A 796 4.98 -6.71 15.83
N LEU A 797 3.94 -6.09 16.40
CA LEU A 797 2.58 -6.63 16.39
C LEU A 797 1.86 -6.39 15.06
N SER A 798 1.91 -5.16 14.54
CA SER A 798 1.32 -4.82 13.25
C SER A 798 2.22 -5.13 12.06
N GLN A 799 3.50 -5.45 12.31
CA GLN A 799 4.53 -5.64 11.29
C GLN A 799 4.66 -4.41 10.37
N ARG A 800 4.44 -3.21 10.93
CA ARG A 800 4.50 -1.94 10.18
C ARG A 800 5.73 -1.16 10.55
N GLU A 801 6.42 -0.70 9.51
CA GLU A 801 7.42 0.33 9.64
C GLU A 801 6.73 1.70 9.70
N SER A 802 7.01 2.45 10.76
CA SER A 802 6.64 3.85 10.93
C SER A 802 7.89 4.69 11.09
N ARG A 803 7.79 5.99 10.79
CA ARG A 803 8.90 6.91 10.97
C ARG A 803 8.49 7.98 11.94
N ILE A 804 9.37 8.31 12.86
CA ILE A 804 9.16 9.40 13.81
C ILE A 804 9.89 10.60 13.25
N LEU A 805 9.14 11.66 12.92
CA LEU A 805 9.74 12.95 12.61
C LEU A 805 10.37 13.55 13.87
N ILE A 806 11.67 13.82 13.83
CA ILE A 806 12.47 14.36 14.93
C ILE A 806 12.65 15.88 14.78
N SER A 807 13.07 16.34 13.61
CA SER A 807 13.19 17.77 13.31
C SER A 807 13.09 18.05 11.81
N GLU A 808 12.63 19.25 11.47
CA GLU A 808 12.68 19.78 10.10
C GLU A 808 13.20 21.22 10.13
N THR A 809 13.98 21.62 9.12
CA THR A 809 14.39 23.02 8.96
C THR A 809 14.49 23.41 7.50
N GLY A 810 13.97 24.58 7.15
CA GLY A 810 14.08 25.14 5.81
C GLY A 810 15.28 26.06 5.65
N LEU A 811 15.95 25.97 4.49
CA LEU A 811 17.08 26.80 4.08
C LEU A 811 16.79 27.41 2.70
N SER A 812 16.95 28.72 2.55
CA SER A 812 16.92 29.35 1.23
C SER A 812 18.19 28.98 0.45
N ALA A 813 18.05 28.75 -0.85
CA ALA A 813 19.20 28.64 -1.74
C ALA A 813 20.02 29.96 -1.70
N PRO A 814 21.31 29.92 -1.34
CA PRO A 814 22.08 31.12 -1.09
C PRO A 814 22.51 31.80 -2.40
N PRO A 815 22.85 33.09 -2.37
CA PRO A 815 23.63 33.69 -3.45
C PRO A 815 25.01 33.02 -3.54
N LEU A 816 25.62 33.03 -4.74
CA LEU A 816 27.03 32.69 -4.87
C LEU A 816 27.88 33.79 -4.27
N THR A 817 28.82 33.41 -3.42
CA THR A 817 29.69 34.36 -2.72
C THR A 817 31.11 33.84 -2.59
N ASP A 818 32.08 34.74 -2.60
CA ASP A 818 33.46 34.48 -2.20
C ASP A 818 33.73 34.86 -0.73
N ARG A 819 32.79 35.54 -0.06
CA ARG A 819 32.89 35.93 1.36
C ARG A 819 31.59 35.72 2.13
N ALA A 820 31.69 35.21 3.34
CA ALA A 820 30.54 35.08 4.24
C ALA A 820 30.96 35.08 5.72
N THR A 821 30.05 35.49 6.61
CA THR A 821 30.23 35.36 8.06
C THR A 821 29.06 34.57 8.63
N ALA A 822 29.34 33.43 9.26
CA ALA A 822 28.34 32.55 9.87
C ALA A 822 28.45 32.57 11.40
N PHE A 823 27.31 32.44 12.10
CA PHE A 823 27.31 32.21 13.54
C PHE A 823 27.87 30.82 13.88
N ALA A 824 28.89 30.77 14.72
CA ALA A 824 29.47 29.53 15.22
C ALA A 824 28.99 29.27 16.65
N ASP A 825 28.42 28.09 16.88
CA ASP A 825 28.05 27.60 18.21
C ASP A 825 28.75 26.27 18.47
N GLY A 826 29.74 26.29 19.36
CA GLY A 826 30.48 25.10 19.82
C GLY A 826 30.23 24.77 21.30
N ARG A 827 29.13 25.26 21.88
CA ARG A 827 28.74 24.91 23.26
C ARG A 827 28.44 23.42 23.37
N GLN A 828 28.56 22.82 24.55
CA GLN A 828 28.30 21.39 24.75
C GLN A 828 26.91 20.99 24.22
N GLY A 829 26.85 19.93 23.41
CA GLY A 829 25.61 19.45 22.78
C GLY A 829 25.12 20.29 21.60
N ARG A 830 25.84 21.35 21.21
CA ARG A 830 25.52 22.26 20.10
C ARG A 830 26.68 22.31 19.10
N SER A 831 26.38 22.23 17.81
CA SER A 831 27.40 22.37 16.75
C SER A 831 26.85 23.10 15.54
N THR A 832 27.56 24.12 15.06
CA THR A 832 27.32 24.70 13.72
C THR A 832 28.02 23.87 12.65
N ILE A 833 27.30 23.60 11.57
CA ILE A 833 27.77 22.89 10.38
C ILE A 833 27.72 23.84 9.17
N LEU A 834 28.81 23.96 8.43
CA LEU A 834 28.82 24.62 7.12
C LEU A 834 28.56 23.59 6.02
N ASN A 835 27.56 23.86 5.18
CA ASN A 835 27.26 23.07 3.98
C ASN A 835 27.61 23.91 2.75
N LEU A 836 28.55 23.41 1.96
CA LEU A 836 29.22 24.16 0.90
C LEU A 836 29.13 23.39 -0.42
N SER A 837 28.96 24.11 -1.52
CA SER A 837 29.09 23.54 -2.87
C SER A 837 29.85 24.48 -3.79
N ASN A 838 30.69 23.90 -4.63
CA ASN A 838 31.46 24.59 -5.65
C ASN A 838 30.80 24.34 -7.01
N PRO A 839 30.03 25.30 -7.56
CA PRO A 839 29.41 25.14 -8.87
C PRO A 839 30.38 25.33 -10.04
N SER A 840 31.64 25.67 -9.78
CA SER A 840 32.64 25.90 -10.83
C SER A 840 33.35 24.60 -11.24
N ASN A 841 33.94 24.61 -12.43
CA ASN A 841 34.68 23.48 -12.99
C ASN A 841 36.13 23.40 -12.48
N GLU A 842 36.53 24.25 -11.54
CA GLU A 842 37.87 24.28 -10.96
C GLU A 842 37.78 24.12 -9.44
N PRO A 843 38.78 23.51 -8.78
CA PRO A 843 38.81 23.45 -7.31
C PRO A 843 38.87 24.85 -6.68
N VAL A 844 38.21 25.01 -5.52
CA VAL A 844 38.17 26.27 -4.77
C VAL A 844 38.82 26.09 -3.40
N THR A 845 39.85 26.88 -3.14
CA THR A 845 40.40 27.07 -1.78
C THR A 845 39.43 27.90 -0.95
N VAL A 846 39.07 27.42 0.23
CA VAL A 846 38.27 28.10 1.24
C VAL A 846 39.08 28.29 2.51
N SER A 847 39.13 29.52 2.98
CA SER A 847 39.80 29.97 4.19
C SER A 847 38.76 30.31 5.25
N LEU A 848 38.96 29.80 6.47
CA LEU A 848 38.07 30.02 7.61
C LEU A 848 38.84 30.71 8.75
N VAL A 849 38.33 31.84 9.23
CA VAL A 849 38.84 32.56 10.40
C VAL A 849 37.80 32.47 11.51
N PHE A 850 38.18 31.84 12.62
CA PHE A 850 37.30 31.61 13.76
C PHE A 850 37.52 32.72 14.79
N ARG A 851 36.42 33.31 15.26
CA ARG A 851 36.45 34.37 16.27
C ARG A 851 35.50 34.03 17.42
N ASP A 852 35.88 34.46 18.62
CA ASP A 852 35.01 34.36 19.78
C ASP A 852 33.90 35.44 19.76
N SER A 853 33.02 35.42 20.77
CA SER A 853 31.98 36.43 20.97
C SER A 853 32.49 37.89 21.01
N SER A 854 33.77 38.12 21.32
CA SER A 854 34.38 39.46 21.33
C SER A 854 34.96 39.89 19.99
N GLY A 855 34.87 39.04 18.95
CA GLY A 855 35.39 39.32 17.60
C GLY A 855 36.89 39.05 17.44
N LEU A 856 37.55 38.52 18.46
CA LEU A 856 38.98 38.22 18.42
C LEU A 856 39.23 36.85 17.76
N PRO A 857 40.22 36.73 16.86
CA PRO A 857 40.62 35.42 16.32
C PRO A 857 41.08 34.48 17.43
N VAL A 858 40.52 33.27 17.47
CA VAL A 858 40.85 32.29 18.53
C VAL A 858 41.92 31.28 18.11
N LYS A 859 42.29 31.24 16.82
CA LYS A 859 43.32 30.36 16.26
C LYS A 859 43.75 30.83 14.87
N ASP A 860 44.75 30.15 14.33
CA ASP A 860 45.19 30.31 12.94
C ASP A 860 44.07 29.96 11.94
N GLN A 861 44.14 30.64 10.79
CA GLN A 861 43.27 30.40 9.65
C GLN A 861 43.29 28.93 9.23
N VAL A 862 42.11 28.36 8.99
CA VAL A 862 41.96 26.98 8.50
C VAL A 862 41.67 27.02 7.00
N GLU A 863 42.53 26.41 6.20
CA GLU A 863 42.31 26.25 4.77
C GLU A 863 41.81 24.85 4.43
N ARG A 864 40.87 24.79 3.48
CA ARG A 864 40.29 23.57 2.93
C ARG A 864 40.07 23.75 1.43
N GLN A 865 40.05 22.63 0.70
CA GLN A 865 39.74 22.60 -0.72
C GLN A 865 38.33 22.05 -0.94
N LEU A 866 37.62 22.64 -1.89
CA LEU A 866 36.40 22.10 -2.48
C LEU A 866 36.73 21.64 -3.90
N ALA A 867 36.39 20.39 -4.23
CA ALA A 867 36.57 19.87 -5.58
C ALA A 867 35.73 20.65 -6.60
N ALA A 868 36.14 20.64 -7.87
CA ALA A 868 35.33 21.15 -8.98
C ALA A 868 33.96 20.44 -9.01
N GLY A 869 32.86 21.18 -9.09
CA GLY A 869 31.50 20.63 -9.03
C GLY A 869 31.12 19.98 -7.69
N GLY A 870 32.03 19.93 -6.72
CA GLY A 870 31.89 19.13 -5.50
C GLY A 870 31.18 19.87 -4.37
N SER A 871 30.97 19.15 -3.26
CA SER A 871 30.33 19.66 -2.05
C SER A 871 31.04 19.19 -0.79
N ALA A 872 30.87 19.91 0.31
CA ALA A 872 31.44 19.52 1.60
C ALA A 872 30.55 19.92 2.78
N VAL A 873 30.67 19.14 3.86
CA VAL A 873 29.98 19.36 5.14
C VAL A 873 31.05 19.47 6.22
N TRP A 874 31.18 20.64 6.85
CA TRP A 874 32.22 20.92 7.84
C TRP A 874 31.59 21.28 9.19
N ALA A 875 31.77 20.41 10.18
CA ALA A 875 31.39 20.68 11.57
C ALA A 875 32.41 21.62 12.23
N LEU A 876 31.95 22.77 12.72
CA LEU A 876 32.84 23.83 13.20
C LEU A 876 33.47 23.52 14.56
N ASP A 877 32.80 22.74 15.41
CA ASP A 877 33.33 22.25 16.68
C ASP A 877 34.54 21.33 16.48
N GLY A 878 34.45 20.37 15.54
CA GLY A 878 35.57 19.52 15.14
C GLY A 878 36.71 20.28 14.47
N LEU A 879 36.45 21.50 13.99
CA LEU A 879 37.48 22.39 13.50
C LEU A 879 38.02 23.33 14.58
N GLY A 880 37.39 23.46 15.76
CA GLY A 880 37.90 24.24 16.89
C GLY A 880 37.01 25.39 17.37
N ALA A 881 35.72 25.43 17.01
CA ALA A 881 34.75 26.29 17.68
C ALA A 881 34.38 25.71 19.06
N SER A 882 34.39 26.52 20.12
CA SER A 882 34.17 26.07 21.51
C SER A 882 33.07 26.83 22.27
N GLY A 883 32.46 27.82 21.63
CA GLY A 883 31.43 28.67 22.22
C GLY A 883 30.73 29.51 21.16
N PRO A 884 29.86 30.45 21.56
CA PRO A 884 29.25 31.38 20.61
C PRO A 884 30.31 32.33 20.04
N GLY A 885 30.31 32.49 18.72
CA GLY A 885 31.25 33.33 18.00
C GLY A 885 30.90 33.44 16.52
N THR A 886 31.88 33.71 15.68
CA THR A 886 31.71 33.80 14.24
C THR A 886 32.78 33.00 13.51
N VAL A 887 32.43 32.54 12.31
CA VAL A 887 33.40 32.07 11.31
C VAL A 887 33.26 32.93 10.07
N GLU A 888 34.34 33.65 9.76
CA GLU A 888 34.52 34.32 8.47
C GLU A 888 35.06 33.31 7.46
N LEU A 889 34.44 33.29 6.29
CA LEU A 889 34.83 32.50 5.14
C LEU A 889 35.33 33.41 4.03
N ASN A 890 36.49 33.08 3.47
CA ASN A 890 37.00 33.65 2.23
C ASN A 890 37.31 32.53 1.22
N ALA A 891 36.71 32.56 0.04
CA ALA A 891 36.93 31.58 -1.01
C ALA A 891 37.68 32.21 -2.19
N SER A 892 38.50 31.40 -2.87
CA SER A 892 39.26 31.82 -4.06
C SER A 892 38.38 32.02 -5.31
N ALA A 893 37.15 31.52 -5.31
CA ALA A 893 36.11 31.80 -6.29
C ALA A 893 34.71 31.68 -5.63
N PRO A 894 33.64 32.23 -6.25
CA PRO A 894 32.29 32.18 -5.68
C PRO A 894 31.76 30.75 -5.48
N ILE A 895 31.23 30.47 -4.28
CA ILE A 895 30.61 29.20 -3.88
C ILE A 895 29.21 29.43 -3.32
N ALA A 896 28.40 28.37 -3.22
CA ALA A 896 27.15 28.40 -2.46
C ALA A 896 27.38 27.84 -1.05
N MET A 897 26.95 28.56 -0.02
CA MET A 897 27.08 28.15 1.38
C MET A 897 25.79 28.40 2.15
N VAL A 898 25.38 27.42 2.97
CA VAL A 898 24.42 27.60 4.06
C VAL A 898 25.02 27.03 5.35
N ALA A 899 24.54 27.51 6.50
CA ALA A 899 24.94 26.98 7.79
C ALA A 899 23.72 26.38 8.50
N THR A 900 23.91 25.23 9.13
CA THR A 900 22.92 24.59 10.00
C THR A 900 23.48 24.48 11.41
N ARG A 901 22.60 24.38 12.39
CA ARG A 901 22.93 24.16 13.78
C ARG A 901 22.31 22.85 14.24
N ILE A 902 23.07 22.06 14.98
CA ILE A 902 22.63 20.81 15.59
C ILE A 902 22.55 21.03 17.09
N THR A 903 21.41 20.70 17.70
CA THR A 903 21.22 20.60 19.15
C THR A 903 20.89 19.15 19.48
N LEU A 904 21.64 18.54 20.41
CA LEU A 904 21.29 17.25 21.00
C LEU A 904 20.34 17.46 22.17
N ASN A 905 19.19 16.77 22.16
CA ASN A 905 18.28 16.75 23.31
C ASN A 905 18.66 15.62 24.29
N ASP A 906 17.90 15.50 25.39
CA ASP A 906 18.16 14.48 26.43
C ASP A 906 17.93 13.03 25.97
N ARG A 907 17.27 12.85 24.82
CA ARG A 907 17.10 11.55 24.15
C ARG A 907 18.24 11.23 23.19
N ASN A 908 19.26 12.09 23.12
CA ASN A 908 20.36 12.02 22.15
C ASN A 908 19.89 12.13 20.69
N GLU A 909 18.73 12.74 20.47
CA GLU A 909 18.18 13.01 19.15
C GLU A 909 18.76 14.32 18.60
N LYS A 910 19.03 14.35 17.29
CA LYS A 910 19.59 15.52 16.62
C LYS A 910 18.47 16.43 16.12
N ILE A 911 18.36 17.59 16.74
CA ILE A 911 17.50 18.67 16.27
C ILE A 911 18.33 19.56 15.35
N VAL A 912 17.94 19.66 14.08
CA VAL A 912 18.66 20.44 13.06
C VAL A 912 17.88 21.71 12.76
N THR A 913 18.54 22.85 12.87
CA THR A 913 17.99 24.18 12.56
C THR A 913 18.92 24.96 11.64
N THR A 914 18.47 26.11 11.15
CA THR A 914 19.29 27.02 10.35
C THR A 914 20.21 27.84 11.27
N ALA A 915 21.46 28.03 10.89
CA ALA A 915 22.35 29.01 11.52
C ALA A 915 22.41 30.28 10.64
N PRO A 916 22.38 31.49 11.24
CA PRO A 916 22.37 32.73 10.48
C PRO A 916 23.71 32.96 9.76
N VAL A 917 23.63 33.42 8.51
CA VAL A 917 24.79 33.72 7.64
C VAL A 917 24.60 35.10 7.01
N ALA A 918 25.65 35.92 7.06
CA ALA A 918 25.77 37.15 6.26
C ALA A 918 26.63 36.87 5.01
N TYR A 919 26.16 37.29 3.83
CA TYR A 919 26.83 37.10 2.55
C TYR A 919 27.47 38.40 2.05
N GLY A 920 28.70 38.33 1.53
CA GLY A 920 29.43 39.47 0.94
C GLY A 920 30.09 40.41 1.97
N GLN A 921 30.58 41.57 1.49
CA GLN A 921 31.12 42.63 2.36
C GLN A 921 30.01 43.59 2.82
N SER A 922 29.79 43.62 4.13
CA SER A 922 28.96 44.57 4.89
C SER A 922 29.49 46.00 4.71
N SER A 923 28.83 46.82 3.88
CA SER A 923 29.41 48.09 3.36
C SER A 923 28.67 49.38 3.74
N TYR A 924 27.69 49.35 4.65
CA TYR A 924 27.08 50.56 5.23
C TYR A 924 26.99 50.45 6.77
N GLY A 925 26.30 51.34 7.47
CA GLY A 925 26.24 51.30 8.94
C GLY A 925 24.88 51.74 9.44
N GLY A 926 24.42 51.12 10.53
CA GLY A 926 23.13 51.36 11.15
C GLY A 926 21.95 50.67 10.44
N GLY A 927 20.75 50.79 11.02
CA GLY A 927 19.50 50.24 10.51
C GLY A 927 18.71 49.44 11.56
N THR A 928 17.45 49.16 11.26
CA THR A 928 16.56 48.40 12.14
C THR A 928 16.24 47.03 11.53
N ILE A 929 16.41 45.98 12.33
CA ILE A 929 16.03 44.61 11.97
C ILE A 929 14.89 44.16 12.85
N THR A 930 13.80 43.72 12.23
CA THR A 930 12.67 43.13 12.92
C THR A 930 12.82 41.61 12.97
N LEU A 931 12.86 41.05 14.17
CA LEU A 931 12.74 39.63 14.46
C LEU A 931 11.24 39.30 14.55
N PRO A 932 10.70 38.51 13.60
CA PRO A 932 9.25 38.35 13.46
C PRO A 932 8.60 37.63 14.63
N ARG A 933 9.34 36.86 15.44
CA ARG A 933 8.75 36.19 16.60
C ARG A 933 9.72 36.04 17.76
N TYR A 934 9.22 36.28 18.96
CA TYR A 934 9.70 35.66 20.20
C TYR A 934 8.50 35.03 20.91
N GLU A 935 8.77 34.07 21.78
CA GLU A 935 7.77 33.41 22.61
C GLU A 935 8.40 32.96 23.93
N PHE A 936 7.74 33.30 25.02
CA PHE A 936 8.00 32.80 26.36
C PHE A 936 6.68 32.27 26.91
N ASP A 937 6.61 30.98 27.16
CA ASP A 937 5.50 30.30 27.83
C ASP A 937 6.08 29.12 28.63
N GLY A 938 5.28 28.41 29.44
CA GLY A 938 5.75 27.30 30.27
C GLY A 938 6.52 26.21 29.50
N ASP A 939 6.22 26.03 28.21
CA ASP A 939 6.83 25.02 27.34
C ASP A 939 7.65 25.62 26.18
N VAL A 940 7.83 26.94 26.10
CA VAL A 940 8.54 27.61 24.99
C VAL A 940 9.47 28.70 25.51
N THR A 941 10.70 28.74 25.02
CA THR A 941 11.65 29.84 25.31
C THR A 941 12.34 30.34 24.05
N THR A 942 12.87 31.56 24.10
CA THR A 942 13.56 32.22 22.99
C THR A 942 14.98 32.63 23.37
N GLU A 943 15.96 32.24 22.54
CA GLU A 943 17.35 32.74 22.52
C GLU A 943 17.49 33.73 21.34
N ILE A 944 18.08 34.92 21.57
CA ILE A 944 18.34 35.90 20.51
C ILE A 944 19.83 35.96 20.26
N VAL A 945 20.22 35.76 19.00
CA VAL A 945 21.61 35.81 18.54
C VAL A 945 21.76 37.02 17.61
N ILE A 946 22.74 37.89 17.90
CA ILE A 946 23.09 39.04 17.07
C ILE A 946 24.57 38.95 16.73
N VAL A 947 24.87 38.80 15.45
CA VAL A 947 26.23 38.82 14.90
C VAL A 947 26.50 40.18 14.28
N ASN A 948 27.69 40.73 14.50
CA ASN A 948 28.16 41.92 13.81
C ASN A 948 29.21 41.51 12.75
N PRO A 949 28.86 41.34 11.47
CA PRO A 949 29.80 40.95 10.43
C PRO A 949 30.62 42.14 9.90
N SER A 950 30.49 43.35 10.46
CA SER A 950 31.25 44.54 10.05
C SER A 950 32.49 44.75 10.91
N ASP A 951 33.46 45.50 10.38
CA ASP A 951 34.67 45.88 11.12
C ASP A 951 34.37 46.89 12.25
N ASP A 952 33.33 47.71 12.10
CA ASP A 952 32.92 48.70 13.08
C ASP A 952 32.16 48.05 14.24
N SER A 953 32.31 48.60 15.45
CA SER A 953 31.50 48.17 16.59
C SER A 953 30.02 48.51 16.38
N LEU A 954 29.16 47.52 16.61
CA LEU A 954 27.72 47.69 16.59
C LEU A 954 27.24 48.28 17.91
N ARG A 955 26.71 49.50 17.84
CA ARG A 955 26.04 50.16 18.97
C ARG A 955 24.57 50.29 18.67
N GLY A 956 23.71 49.97 19.63
CA GLY A 956 22.28 49.93 19.40
C GLY A 956 21.49 49.47 20.60
N ARG A 957 20.28 48.97 20.35
CA ARG A 957 19.43 48.33 21.36
C ARG A 957 18.56 47.23 20.76
N LEU A 958 18.13 46.32 21.60
CA LEU A 958 17.12 45.30 21.35
C LEU A 958 15.87 45.63 22.17
N THR A 959 14.72 45.75 21.52
CA THR A 959 13.43 46.09 22.14
C THR A 959 12.40 45.01 21.82
N PHE A 960 11.55 44.67 22.79
CA PHE A 960 10.49 43.67 22.65
C PHE A 960 9.12 44.33 22.57
N PHE A 961 8.25 43.78 21.73
CA PHE A 961 6.88 44.25 21.53
C PHE A 961 5.91 43.06 21.59
N ALA A 962 4.79 43.24 22.26
CA ALA A 962 3.70 42.26 22.31
C ALA A 962 3.14 42.01 20.91
N PHE A 963 2.39 40.92 20.75
CA PHE A 963 1.63 40.65 19.51
C PHE A 963 0.72 41.83 19.12
N SER A 964 0.22 42.58 20.09
CA SER A 964 -0.62 43.76 19.87
C SER A 964 0.14 44.98 19.34
N GLY A 965 1.46 45.03 19.54
CA GLY A 965 2.36 46.11 19.13
C GLY A 965 2.88 47.03 20.23
N GLU A 966 2.43 46.83 21.47
CA GLU A 966 2.91 47.63 22.61
C GLU A 966 4.27 47.13 23.11
N PRO A 967 5.21 48.01 23.52
CA PRO A 967 6.48 47.60 24.11
C PRO A 967 6.29 46.73 25.36
N VAL A 968 7.12 45.71 25.53
CA VAL A 968 7.08 44.78 26.68
C VAL A 968 8.40 44.75 27.41
N THR A 969 8.33 44.66 28.73
CA THR A 969 9.47 44.42 29.61
C THR A 969 9.68 42.92 29.77
N ILE A 970 10.84 42.41 29.33
CA ILE A 970 11.23 41.00 29.47
C ILE A 970 12.48 40.94 30.36
N GLY A 971 12.45 40.14 31.43
CA GLY A 971 13.59 40.02 32.37
C GLY A 971 13.92 41.32 33.11
N GLY A 972 12.90 42.14 33.40
CA GLY A 972 13.05 43.39 34.15
C GLY A 972 13.62 44.57 33.35
N THR A 973 13.83 44.43 32.04
CA THR A 973 14.27 45.53 31.16
C THR A 973 13.33 45.71 29.96
N SER A 974 13.05 46.96 29.59
CA SER A 974 12.27 47.33 28.39
C SER A 974 13.14 47.44 27.14
N GLU A 975 14.46 47.66 27.31
CA GLU A 975 15.44 47.78 26.22
C GLU A 975 16.76 47.14 26.64
N VAL A 976 17.35 46.29 25.80
CA VAL A 976 18.66 45.69 26.04
C VAL A 976 19.71 46.47 25.23
N PRO A 977 20.64 47.22 25.86
CA PRO A 977 21.65 47.97 25.13
C PRO A 977 22.62 47.02 24.43
N LEU A 978 22.95 47.33 23.18
CA LEU A 978 23.88 46.56 22.35
C LEU A 978 25.18 47.34 22.17
N ASN A 979 26.30 46.68 22.48
CA ASN A 979 27.65 47.14 22.19
C ASN A 979 28.51 45.92 21.81
N ILE A 980 28.41 45.53 20.54
CA ILE A 980 29.05 44.32 20.00
C ILE A 980 30.29 44.74 19.22
N PRO A 981 31.49 44.25 19.55
CA PRO A 981 32.70 44.53 18.78
C PRO A 981 32.56 44.15 17.30
N GLY A 982 33.44 44.67 16.44
CA GLY A 982 33.55 44.23 15.05
C GLY A 982 33.78 42.72 14.99
N HIS A 983 33.08 42.02 14.12
CA HIS A 983 33.09 40.55 14.01
C HIS A 983 32.61 39.76 15.25
N GLY A 984 32.12 40.46 16.28
CA GLY A 984 31.65 39.86 17.53
C GLY A 984 30.22 39.32 17.45
N THR A 985 29.84 38.59 18.50
CA THR A 985 28.50 37.99 18.66
C THR A 985 27.95 38.30 20.05
N PHE A 986 26.67 38.66 20.10
CA PHE A 986 25.90 38.79 21.33
C PHE A 986 24.79 37.74 21.36
N VAL A 987 24.71 36.99 22.46
CA VAL A 987 23.65 36.02 22.71
C VAL A 987 22.88 36.48 23.94
N TRP A 988 21.61 36.77 23.75
CA TRP A 988 20.68 37.10 24.81
C TRP A 988 19.77 35.90 25.10
N ASN A 989 19.63 35.55 26.37
CA ASN A 989 18.75 34.49 26.86
C ASN A 989 17.85 35.05 27.96
N PHE A 990 16.64 34.53 28.05
CA PHE A 990 15.77 34.78 29.19
C PHE A 990 16.21 33.94 30.38
N ASP A 991 16.36 34.57 31.55
CA ASP A 991 16.88 33.94 32.77
C ASP A 991 15.80 33.26 33.63
N GLY A 992 14.54 33.26 33.18
CA GLY A 992 13.42 32.64 33.90
C GLY A 992 13.00 33.40 35.15
N SER A 993 13.46 34.64 35.36
CA SER A 993 13.25 35.41 36.60
C SER A 993 11.80 35.90 36.83
N SER A 994 10.86 35.61 35.91
CA SER A 994 9.45 35.99 36.01
C SER A 994 8.54 35.04 35.22
N ASP A 995 7.31 34.81 35.70
CA ASP A 995 6.23 34.09 34.98
C ASP A 995 5.72 34.96 33.81
N VAL A 996 6.51 35.06 32.75
CA VAL A 996 6.17 35.80 31.54
C VAL A 996 5.57 34.84 30.54
N ASN A 997 4.25 34.92 30.34
CA ASN A 997 3.56 34.31 29.21
C ASN A 997 3.30 35.39 28.15
N GLU A 998 4.23 35.53 27.21
CA GLU A 998 4.20 36.58 26.21
C GLU A 998 4.74 36.10 24.86
N LYS A 999 4.12 36.59 23.79
CA LYS A 999 4.58 36.35 22.42
C LYS A 999 4.42 37.61 21.60
N GLY A 1000 5.35 37.86 20.69
CA GLY A 1000 5.32 39.05 19.86
C GLY A 1000 6.54 39.13 18.96
N PHE A 1001 7.04 40.33 18.70
CA PHE A 1001 8.21 40.54 17.84
C PHE A 1001 9.26 41.39 18.55
N ALA A 1002 10.50 41.30 18.10
CA ALA A 1002 11.59 42.10 18.65
C ALA A 1002 12.23 42.96 17.55
N MET A 1003 12.82 44.09 17.93
CA MET A 1003 13.51 44.98 17.02
C MET A 1003 14.94 45.20 17.50
N VAL A 1004 15.90 45.03 16.59
CA VAL A 1004 17.30 45.37 16.78
C VAL A 1004 17.56 46.67 16.04
N GLU A 1005 17.71 47.76 16.79
CA GLU A 1005 18.03 49.07 16.25
C GLU A 1005 19.54 49.30 16.38
N ALA A 1006 20.25 49.28 15.25
CA ALA A 1006 21.67 49.60 15.20
C ALA A 1006 21.86 51.08 14.81
N LEU A 1007 22.60 51.80 15.64
CA LEU A 1007 23.06 53.17 15.39
C LEU A 1007 24.38 53.18 14.60
N SER A 1008 25.21 52.14 14.77
CA SER A 1008 26.46 51.91 14.04
C SER A 1008 26.68 50.41 13.83
N GLY A 1009 27.59 50.04 12.92
CA GLY A 1009 27.80 48.64 12.53
C GLY A 1009 26.59 48.04 11.80
N HIS A 1010 26.66 46.75 11.47
CA HIS A 1010 25.58 46.04 10.80
C HIS A 1010 25.14 44.83 11.61
N PRO A 1011 23.87 44.73 12.06
CA PRO A 1011 23.39 43.52 12.72
C PRO A 1011 23.04 42.43 11.70
N LEU A 1012 23.37 41.18 12.03
CA LEU A 1012 22.67 39.99 11.58
C LEU A 1012 21.99 39.40 12.82
N ALA A 1013 20.67 39.52 12.93
CA ALA A 1013 19.93 39.08 14.12
C ALA A 1013 19.05 37.86 13.80
N SER A 1014 18.94 36.93 14.74
CA SER A 1014 18.01 35.80 14.66
C SER A 1014 17.42 35.46 16.02
N ALA A 1015 16.17 35.01 16.03
CA ALA A 1015 15.52 34.39 17.19
C ALA A 1015 15.55 32.86 17.02
N ILE A 1016 15.93 32.14 18.07
CA ILE A 1016 15.93 30.68 18.17
C ILE A 1016 14.90 30.30 19.22
N LEU A 1017 13.82 29.65 18.81
CA LEU A 1017 12.76 29.21 19.70
C LEU A 1017 12.95 27.73 20.02
N HIS A 1018 12.92 27.38 21.30
CA HIS A 1018 12.94 26.00 21.78
C HIS A 1018 11.57 25.64 22.35
N ILE A 1019 11.04 24.49 21.94
CA ILE A 1019 9.77 23.93 22.42
C ILE A 1019 10.08 22.67 23.23
N PHE A 1020 9.53 22.62 24.44
CA PHE A 1020 9.76 21.58 25.42
C PHE A 1020 8.54 20.69 25.61
N LYS A 1021 8.79 19.46 26.06
CA LYS A 1021 7.79 18.57 26.65
C LYS A 1021 8.40 17.97 27.91
N GLY A 1022 8.06 18.54 29.06
CA GLY A 1022 8.84 18.32 30.28
C GLY A 1022 10.22 18.96 30.13
N GLU A 1023 11.29 18.21 30.37
CA GLU A 1023 12.67 18.72 30.25
C GLU A 1023 13.24 18.58 28.82
N THR A 1024 12.62 17.74 27.99
CA THR A 1024 13.13 17.43 26.65
C THR A 1024 12.74 18.51 25.63
N VAL A 1025 13.73 19.06 24.93
CA VAL A 1025 13.50 19.85 23.71
C VAL A 1025 12.96 18.91 22.62
N ILE A 1026 11.73 19.16 22.17
CA ILE A 1026 11.08 18.37 21.10
C ILE A 1026 11.13 19.07 19.74
N SER A 1027 11.34 20.38 19.71
CA SER A 1027 11.47 21.15 18.48
C SER A 1027 12.31 22.40 18.73
N GLU A 1028 13.11 22.79 17.74
CA GLU A 1028 13.83 24.06 17.71
C GLU A 1028 13.63 24.69 16.34
N ARG A 1029 13.51 26.02 16.27
CA ARG A 1029 13.47 26.74 15.00
C ARG A 1029 14.20 28.06 15.07
N THR A 1030 14.78 28.47 13.95
CA THR A 1030 15.51 29.73 13.83
C THR A 1030 14.82 30.64 12.83
N MET A 1031 14.65 31.90 13.20
CA MET A 1031 14.04 32.94 12.38
C MET A 1031 15.03 34.10 12.25
N VAL A 1032 15.59 34.27 11.06
CA VAL A 1032 16.51 35.38 10.76
C VAL A 1032 15.70 36.65 10.54
N GLY A 1033 16.05 37.71 11.23
CA GLY A 1033 15.38 39.00 11.11
C GLY A 1033 15.66 39.65 9.76
N ASN A 1034 14.62 40.08 9.08
CA ASN A 1034 14.70 40.83 7.83
C ASN A 1034 13.43 41.68 7.64
N SER A 1035 13.43 42.54 6.64
CA SER A 1035 12.22 43.19 6.15
C SER A 1035 12.24 43.25 4.64
N THR A 1036 11.11 42.93 4.00
CA THR A 1036 11.00 42.81 2.55
C THR A 1036 9.67 43.38 2.06
N GLN A 1037 9.67 43.88 0.83
CA GLN A 1037 8.43 44.23 0.11
C GLN A 1037 7.83 43.03 -0.61
N GLN A 1038 8.59 41.95 -0.85
CA GLN A 1038 8.08 40.74 -1.48
C GLN A 1038 8.66 39.48 -0.83
N ALA A 1039 7.78 38.53 -0.55
CA ALA A 1039 8.14 37.19 -0.14
C ALA A 1039 7.22 36.19 -0.84
N TRP A 1040 7.73 35.02 -1.14
CA TRP A 1040 7.00 33.91 -1.73
C TRP A 1040 7.38 32.62 -1.01
N PHE A 1041 6.40 31.89 -0.50
CA PHE A 1041 6.59 30.68 0.30
C PHE A 1041 5.88 29.47 -0.33
N PRO A 1042 6.53 28.29 -0.38
CA PRO A 1042 5.84 27.06 -0.74
C PRO A 1042 4.93 26.61 0.40
N ILE A 1043 3.84 25.94 0.06
CA ILE A 1043 2.94 25.28 1.02
C ILE A 1043 2.75 23.84 0.56
N ASP A 1044 2.98 22.87 1.44
CA ASP A 1044 2.71 21.45 1.20
C ASP A 1044 2.29 20.77 2.50
N THR A 1045 0.97 20.71 2.74
CA THR A 1045 0.40 20.09 3.94
C THR A 1045 0.00 18.63 3.74
N TYR A 1046 0.27 18.07 2.56
CA TYR A 1046 -0.09 16.69 2.25
C TYR A 1046 0.78 15.68 3.02
N PRO A 1047 0.21 14.51 3.40
CA PRO A 1047 0.97 13.48 4.08
C PRO A 1047 2.11 12.90 3.22
N SER A 1048 3.31 12.79 3.79
CA SER A 1048 4.47 12.14 3.18
C SER A 1048 4.92 10.92 4.00
N VAL A 1049 6.07 10.33 3.65
CA VAL A 1049 6.69 9.23 4.43
C VAL A 1049 7.12 9.71 5.82
N ALA A 1050 7.59 10.97 5.93
CA ALA A 1050 7.99 11.59 7.19
C ALA A 1050 6.86 12.38 7.87
N ARG A 1051 5.86 12.87 7.13
CA ARG A 1051 4.75 13.69 7.65
C ARG A 1051 3.44 12.91 7.65
N HIS A 1052 2.93 12.49 8.80
CA HIS A 1052 1.78 11.57 8.89
C HIS A 1052 0.39 12.21 8.76
N GLY A 1053 0.28 13.34 8.04
CA GLY A 1053 -1.01 13.93 7.66
C GLY A 1053 -1.66 14.87 8.67
N LYS A 1054 -0.90 15.35 9.65
CA LYS A 1054 -1.28 16.47 10.54
C LYS A 1054 -0.27 17.60 10.38
N THR A 1055 -0.22 18.18 9.18
CA THR A 1055 0.68 19.29 8.86
C THR A 1055 -0.14 20.55 8.58
N SER A 1056 0.28 21.68 9.14
CA SER A 1056 -0.33 22.99 8.87
C SER A 1056 0.76 24.01 8.54
N PHE A 1057 0.37 25.06 7.84
CA PHE A 1057 1.24 26.17 7.50
C PHE A 1057 0.72 27.45 8.15
N ARG A 1058 1.64 28.25 8.71
CA ARG A 1058 1.35 29.56 9.29
C ARG A 1058 2.20 30.63 8.65
N LEU A 1059 1.61 31.78 8.36
CA LEU A 1059 2.26 32.98 7.87
C LEU A 1059 2.09 34.10 8.88
N THR A 1060 3.19 34.72 9.29
CA THR A 1060 3.21 35.85 10.21
C THR A 1060 3.76 37.08 9.50
N LEU A 1061 3.03 38.18 9.56
CA LEU A 1061 3.42 39.48 9.03
C LEU A 1061 3.62 40.45 10.19
N THR A 1062 4.75 41.14 10.21
CA THR A 1062 5.09 42.13 11.24
C THR A 1062 5.52 43.43 10.59
N ASN A 1063 4.82 44.51 10.91
CA ASN A 1063 5.21 45.85 10.50
C ASN A 1063 6.03 46.52 11.61
N GLY A 1064 7.36 46.43 11.52
CA GLY A 1064 8.28 47.12 12.44
C GLY A 1064 8.62 48.55 12.03
N THR A 1065 7.90 49.14 11.07
CA THR A 1065 8.15 50.51 10.59
C THR A 1065 7.17 51.51 11.20
N GLU A 1066 7.42 52.81 11.01
CA GLU A 1066 6.52 53.89 11.44
C GLU A 1066 5.30 54.09 10.50
N GLY A 1067 5.34 53.53 9.28
CA GLY A 1067 4.28 53.65 8.28
C GLY A 1067 3.24 52.53 8.39
N THR A 1068 2.04 52.75 7.86
CA THR A 1068 1.06 51.66 7.66
C THR A 1068 1.38 50.94 6.34
N ALA A 1069 1.44 49.61 6.36
CA ALA A 1069 1.69 48.79 5.17
C ALA A 1069 0.39 48.32 4.51
N ASP A 1070 0.31 48.42 3.18
CA ASP A 1070 -0.71 47.78 2.34
C ASP A 1070 -0.15 46.46 1.79
N VAL A 1071 -0.61 45.35 2.35
CA VAL A 1071 -0.12 44.01 2.02
C VAL A 1071 -1.12 43.25 1.17
N ARG A 1072 -0.64 42.70 0.07
CA ARG A 1072 -1.38 41.80 -0.84
C ARG A 1072 -0.91 40.38 -0.63
N LEU A 1073 -1.86 39.47 -0.44
CA LEU A 1073 -1.63 38.04 -0.34
C LEU A 1073 -2.23 37.37 -1.57
N LEU A 1074 -1.40 36.64 -2.31
CA LEU A 1074 -1.76 35.98 -3.57
C LEU A 1074 -1.48 34.50 -3.42
N VAL A 1075 -2.51 33.65 -3.49
CA VAL A 1075 -2.38 32.20 -3.32
C VAL A 1075 -2.45 31.53 -4.69
N TYR A 1076 -1.46 30.69 -4.99
CA TYR A 1076 -1.34 29.94 -6.24
C TYR A 1076 -1.38 28.44 -5.95
N ASP A 1077 -1.96 27.65 -6.86
CA ASP A 1077 -1.74 26.20 -6.86
C ASP A 1077 -0.30 25.85 -7.31
N GLU A 1078 0.02 24.56 -7.33
CA GLU A 1078 1.35 24.07 -7.72
C GLU A 1078 1.71 24.34 -9.19
N ASP A 1079 0.69 24.57 -10.03
CA ASP A 1079 0.82 24.84 -11.47
C ASP A 1079 0.79 26.36 -11.78
N GLY A 1080 0.79 27.21 -10.75
CA GLY A 1080 0.88 28.67 -10.90
C GLY A 1080 -0.44 29.36 -11.20
N THR A 1081 -1.57 28.67 -11.09
CA THR A 1081 -2.90 29.28 -11.23
C THR A 1081 -3.23 30.07 -9.96
N LEU A 1082 -3.56 31.35 -10.10
CA LEU A 1082 -4.00 32.19 -8.99
C LEU A 1082 -5.39 31.74 -8.50
N LEU A 1083 -5.46 31.27 -7.25
CA LEU A 1083 -6.68 30.80 -6.60
C LEU A 1083 -7.38 31.89 -5.81
N ASP A 1084 -6.62 32.70 -5.05
CA ASP A 1084 -7.15 33.76 -4.20
C ASP A 1084 -6.26 35.00 -4.17
N ARG A 1085 -6.90 36.15 -3.93
CA ARG A 1085 -6.26 37.44 -3.71
C ARG A 1085 -6.93 38.18 -2.56
N SER A 1086 -6.19 38.39 -1.48
CA SER A 1086 -6.64 39.18 -0.32
C SER A 1086 -5.73 40.38 -0.05
N TYR A 1087 -6.29 41.36 0.67
CA TYR A 1087 -5.62 42.61 1.03
C TYR A 1087 -5.66 42.78 2.56
N GLN A 1088 -4.53 43.17 3.13
CA GLN A 1088 -4.36 43.36 4.55
C GLN A 1088 -3.69 44.71 4.80
N ILE A 1089 -4.38 45.58 5.53
CA ILE A 1089 -3.79 46.81 6.07
C ILE A 1089 -3.10 46.43 7.39
N LEU A 1090 -1.79 46.67 7.48
CA LEU A 1090 -0.99 46.36 8.66
C LEU A 1090 -0.43 47.65 9.26
N PRO A 1091 -1.03 48.19 10.34
CA PRO A 1091 -0.55 49.39 11.02
C PRO A 1091 0.90 49.25 11.52
N ALA A 1092 1.54 50.40 11.74
CA ALA A 1092 2.85 50.47 12.38
C ALA A 1092 2.86 49.74 13.72
N GLY A 1093 3.92 48.98 13.99
CA GLY A 1093 4.09 48.19 15.20
C GLY A 1093 3.16 46.97 15.32
N ARG A 1094 2.38 46.60 14.29
CA ARG A 1094 1.39 45.53 14.39
C ARG A 1094 1.88 44.20 13.79
N GLN A 1095 1.45 43.09 14.41
CA GLN A 1095 1.59 41.74 13.90
C GLN A 1095 0.23 41.12 13.56
N VAL A 1096 0.18 40.33 12.49
CA VAL A 1096 -0.96 39.47 12.11
C VAL A 1096 -0.45 38.09 11.70
N GLU A 1097 -1.29 37.07 11.88
CA GLU A 1097 -0.98 35.67 11.58
C GLU A 1097 -2.12 35.05 10.79
N PHE A 1098 -1.80 34.22 9.80
CA PHE A 1098 -2.74 33.50 8.95
C PHE A 1098 -2.37 32.02 8.89
N SER A 1099 -3.36 31.13 8.95
CA SER A 1099 -3.18 29.72 8.58
C SER A 1099 -3.40 29.51 7.08
N HIS A 1100 -2.96 28.37 6.54
CA HIS A 1100 -3.30 28.02 5.16
C HIS A 1100 -4.81 27.88 4.92
N VAL A 1101 -5.60 27.54 5.95
CA VAL A 1101 -7.06 27.47 5.85
C VAL A 1101 -7.65 28.87 5.67
N ASP A 1102 -7.16 29.85 6.43
CA ASP A 1102 -7.59 31.25 6.29
C ASP A 1102 -7.24 31.83 4.91
N LEU A 1103 -6.15 31.33 4.30
CA LEU A 1103 -5.62 31.84 3.04
C LEU A 1103 -6.20 31.14 1.79
N ALA A 1104 -6.47 29.85 1.87
CA ALA A 1104 -6.85 29.03 0.71
C ALA A 1104 -8.26 28.41 0.80
N ASP A 1105 -8.94 28.55 1.94
CA ASP A 1105 -10.23 27.92 2.25
C ASP A 1105 -10.21 26.40 2.02
N ARG A 1106 -9.10 25.75 2.41
CA ARG A 1106 -8.83 24.32 2.17
C ARG A 1106 -8.13 23.68 3.36
N GLY A 1107 -8.55 22.46 3.70
CA GLY A 1107 -7.92 21.65 4.75
C GLY A 1107 -6.51 21.17 4.38
N LEU A 1108 -6.36 20.48 3.24
CA LEU A 1108 -5.07 20.13 2.65
C LEU A 1108 -4.78 21.03 1.45
N PHE A 1109 -3.53 21.46 1.32
CA PHE A 1109 -3.13 22.40 0.28
C PHE A 1109 -1.68 22.16 -0.16
N ARG A 1110 -1.48 22.22 -1.48
CA ARG A 1110 -0.18 22.23 -2.13
C ARG A 1110 -0.14 23.35 -3.16
N GLY A 1111 0.86 24.20 -3.06
CA GLY A 1111 0.98 25.40 -3.90
C GLY A 1111 1.90 26.43 -3.25
N SER A 1112 1.52 27.70 -3.33
CA SER A 1112 2.26 28.78 -2.67
C SER A 1112 1.47 30.02 -2.35
N ILE A 1113 2.09 30.85 -1.51
CA ILE A 1113 1.64 32.20 -1.22
C ILE A 1113 2.71 33.22 -1.54
N ARG A 1114 2.32 34.27 -2.26
CA ARG A 1114 3.12 35.48 -2.47
C ARG A 1114 2.56 36.62 -1.62
N VAL A 1115 3.43 37.20 -0.82
CA VAL A 1115 3.22 38.41 -0.03
C VAL A 1115 3.86 39.58 -0.78
N ALA A 1116 3.10 40.64 -1.03
CA ALA A 1116 3.61 41.88 -1.62
C ALA A 1116 3.14 43.08 -0.80
N SER A 1117 4.07 43.91 -0.35
CA SER A 1117 3.82 45.09 0.49
C SER A 1117 4.39 46.34 -0.18
N ASP A 1118 3.75 47.48 0.04
CA ASP A 1118 4.22 48.79 -0.44
C ASP A 1118 5.45 49.30 0.34
N ILE A 1119 5.55 48.98 1.63
CA ILE A 1119 6.72 49.22 2.48
C ILE A 1119 7.35 47.89 2.97
N PRO A 1120 8.65 47.87 3.30
CA PRO A 1120 9.28 46.66 3.84
C PRO A 1120 8.65 46.23 5.17
N ILE A 1121 8.26 44.96 5.27
CA ILE A 1121 7.75 44.33 6.51
C ILE A 1121 8.51 43.04 6.80
N ALA A 1122 8.58 42.62 8.06
CA ALA A 1122 9.11 41.31 8.40
C ALA A 1122 8.05 40.24 8.13
N VAL A 1123 8.47 39.16 7.47
CA VAL A 1123 7.58 38.06 7.09
C VAL A 1123 8.25 36.75 7.48
N SER A 1124 7.52 35.91 8.20
CA SER A 1124 7.97 34.55 8.49
C SER A 1124 6.87 33.55 8.20
N ALA A 1125 7.26 32.35 7.79
CA ALA A 1125 6.34 31.26 7.62
C ALA A 1125 6.85 30.00 8.32
N ASP A 1126 5.91 29.19 8.81
CA ASP A 1126 6.19 28.00 9.59
C ASP A 1126 5.36 26.83 9.11
N GLN A 1127 5.96 25.65 9.13
CA GLN A 1127 5.28 24.37 8.99
C GLN A 1127 5.21 23.70 10.35
N GLN A 1128 4.01 23.29 10.78
CA GLN A 1128 3.79 22.55 12.02
C GLN A 1128 3.30 21.14 11.69
N THR A 1129 4.04 20.12 12.11
CA THR A 1129 3.70 18.71 11.89
C THR A 1129 3.60 17.98 13.23
N VAL A 1130 2.48 17.28 13.45
CA VAL A 1130 2.38 16.35 14.59
C VAL A 1130 2.95 14.99 14.19
N ASN A 1131 4.00 14.54 14.88
CA ASN A 1131 4.64 13.25 14.62
C ASN A 1131 3.85 12.07 15.23
N VAL A 1132 4.28 10.82 14.99
CA VAL A 1132 3.61 9.62 15.56
C VAL A 1132 3.68 9.53 17.10
N ARG A 1133 4.56 10.31 17.76
CA ARG A 1133 4.63 10.42 19.24
C ARG A 1133 3.66 11.49 19.79
N ASN A 1134 2.83 12.07 18.93
CA ASN A 1134 1.95 13.19 19.26
C ASN A 1134 2.73 14.41 19.80
N GLU A 1135 3.90 14.66 19.22
CA GLU A 1135 4.75 15.84 19.48
C GLU A 1135 4.65 16.78 18.27
N THR A 1136 4.55 18.09 18.53
CA THR A 1136 4.46 19.11 17.48
C THR A 1136 5.86 19.59 17.09
N ILE A 1137 6.28 19.24 15.87
CA ILE A 1137 7.51 19.69 15.26
C ILE A 1137 7.23 20.94 14.44
N VAL A 1138 7.96 22.03 14.70
CA VAL A 1138 7.78 23.33 14.05
C VAL A 1138 9.04 23.70 13.28
N ALA A 1139 8.90 23.91 11.98
CA ALA A 1139 10.00 24.24 11.08
C ALA A 1139 9.75 25.58 10.37
N THR A 1140 10.76 26.45 10.39
CA THR A 1140 10.73 27.68 9.58
C THR A 1140 10.75 27.30 8.11
N VAL A 1141 9.86 27.92 7.32
CA VAL A 1141 9.81 27.82 5.86
C VAL A 1141 10.32 29.14 5.27
N PRO A 1142 11.52 29.17 4.67
CA PRO A 1142 12.08 30.39 4.09
C PRO A 1142 11.35 30.84 2.83
N SER A 1143 11.59 32.09 2.43
CA SER A 1143 11.10 32.57 1.15
C SER A 1143 11.96 32.06 -0.01
N MET A 1144 11.29 31.70 -1.12
CA MET A 1144 11.90 31.39 -2.42
C MET A 1144 12.29 32.65 -3.21
N THR A 1145 12.13 33.86 -2.67
CA THR A 1145 12.47 35.09 -3.40
C THR A 1145 13.96 35.38 -3.33
N ARG A 1146 14.64 35.47 -4.48
CA ARG A 1146 16.06 35.89 -4.56
C ARG A 1146 16.24 37.34 -4.11
N ALA A 1147 17.21 37.55 -3.21
CA ALA A 1147 17.54 38.87 -2.66
C ALA A 1147 18.55 39.68 -3.50
N PHE A 1148 19.27 39.07 -4.44
CA PHE A 1148 20.37 39.72 -5.17
C PHE A 1148 20.39 39.39 -6.68
N SER A 1149 20.58 40.42 -7.51
CA SER A 1149 20.70 40.36 -8.98
C SER A 1149 22.16 40.52 -9.47
N GLY A 1150 23.13 40.08 -8.68
CA GLY A 1150 24.56 40.26 -8.98
C GLY A 1150 25.24 38.94 -9.30
N GLN A 1151 25.71 38.82 -10.55
CA GLN A 1151 26.54 37.74 -11.13
C GLN A 1151 25.77 36.48 -11.55
N GLY A 1152 25.72 36.29 -12.86
CA GLY A 1152 24.79 35.40 -13.54
C GLY A 1152 25.21 33.94 -13.55
N LEU A 1153 24.28 33.10 -13.14
CA LEU A 1153 23.94 31.85 -13.80
C LEU A 1153 22.41 31.77 -13.76
N GLY A 1154 21.75 31.36 -14.83
CA GLY A 1154 20.32 31.02 -14.84
C GLY A 1154 20.01 29.77 -14.01
N ALA A 1155 20.62 29.64 -12.83
CA ALA A 1155 20.69 28.45 -12.01
C ALA A 1155 20.51 28.75 -10.51
N VAL A 1156 19.80 27.89 -9.78
CA VAL A 1156 19.68 27.88 -8.32
C VAL A 1156 20.54 26.73 -7.79
N VAL A 1157 21.46 27.03 -6.87
CA VAL A 1157 22.35 26.03 -6.26
C VAL A 1157 21.87 25.71 -4.85
N PHE A 1158 21.60 24.44 -4.59
CA PHE A 1158 21.30 23.89 -3.27
C PHE A 1158 22.58 23.21 -2.74
N PRO A 1159 23.29 23.83 -1.78
CA PRO A 1159 24.61 23.36 -1.35
C PRO A 1159 24.58 22.09 -0.52
N VAL A 1160 23.39 21.57 -0.19
CA VAL A 1160 23.20 20.34 0.57
C VAL A 1160 22.05 19.53 -0.03
N TYR A 1161 22.34 18.24 -0.20
CA TYR A 1161 21.38 17.17 -0.41
C TYR A 1161 21.79 16.01 0.50
N THR A 1162 20.83 15.45 1.22
CA THR A 1162 21.01 14.24 2.05
C THR A 1162 19.82 13.31 1.93
N ASP A 1163 20.07 12.02 1.74
CA ASP A 1163 19.03 10.99 1.74
C ASP A 1163 19.54 9.69 2.36
N GLY A 1164 18.78 9.13 3.28
CA GLY A 1164 19.10 7.88 3.97
C GLY A 1164 18.09 7.53 5.05
N PRO A 1165 18.38 6.54 5.91
CA PRO A 1165 17.44 5.98 6.88
C PRO A 1165 16.90 7.01 7.88
N ASN A 1166 17.75 7.98 8.25
CA ASN A 1166 17.44 8.98 9.29
C ASN A 1166 17.41 10.42 8.77
N GLN A 1167 17.68 10.64 7.48
CA GLN A 1167 17.82 11.97 6.89
C GLN A 1167 17.12 12.03 5.52
N GLY A 1168 16.41 13.12 5.26
CA GLY A 1168 15.78 13.37 3.97
C GLY A 1168 15.87 14.83 3.56
N THR A 1169 15.68 15.10 2.27
CA THR A 1169 15.71 16.44 1.69
C THR A 1169 14.46 16.68 0.85
N GLN A 1170 13.78 17.80 1.05
CA GLN A 1170 12.77 18.33 0.14
C GLN A 1170 13.32 19.57 -0.56
N LEU A 1171 13.10 19.71 -1.86
CA LEU A 1171 13.58 20.81 -2.69
C LEU A 1171 12.38 21.50 -3.35
N PHE A 1172 12.35 22.83 -3.26
CA PHE A 1172 11.36 23.69 -3.91
C PHE A 1172 12.06 24.68 -4.85
N LEU A 1173 11.48 24.88 -6.03
CA LEU A 1173 11.95 25.85 -7.02
C LEU A 1173 10.77 26.67 -7.55
N LEU A 1174 10.91 27.99 -7.54
CA LEU A 1174 9.90 28.93 -8.02
C LEU A 1174 10.23 29.43 -9.43
N ASN A 1175 9.24 29.42 -10.33
CA ASN A 1175 9.33 30.11 -11.61
C ASN A 1175 8.70 31.51 -11.55
N ARG A 1176 9.43 32.53 -12.01
CA ARG A 1176 8.93 33.91 -12.18
C ARG A 1176 9.02 34.40 -13.63
N GLY A 1177 9.41 33.53 -14.56
CA GLY A 1177 9.42 33.79 -15.99
C GLY A 1177 8.37 32.94 -16.70
N ASP A 1178 8.55 32.81 -18.01
CA ASP A 1178 7.67 32.01 -18.85
C ASP A 1178 7.72 30.52 -18.49
N SER A 1179 6.71 29.78 -18.95
CA SER A 1179 6.65 28.33 -18.76
C SER A 1179 7.76 27.64 -19.56
N GLU A 1180 8.75 27.07 -18.88
CA GLU A 1180 9.91 26.43 -19.51
C GLU A 1180 10.30 25.14 -18.79
N ARG A 1181 11.10 24.30 -19.46
CA ARG A 1181 11.65 23.10 -18.86
C ARG A 1181 12.68 23.46 -17.81
N THR A 1182 12.58 22.82 -16.65
CA THR A 1182 13.56 22.87 -15.57
C THR A 1182 14.33 21.57 -15.48
N THR A 1183 15.59 21.66 -15.10
CA THR A 1183 16.48 20.52 -14.92
C THR A 1183 17.19 20.65 -13.57
N PHE A 1184 17.01 19.67 -12.69
CA PHE A 1184 17.82 19.47 -11.49
C PHE A 1184 18.93 18.46 -11.78
N ARG A 1185 20.18 18.82 -11.50
CA ARG A 1185 21.34 17.92 -11.53
C ARG A 1185 21.90 17.74 -10.13
N PHE A 1186 22.24 16.51 -9.78
CA PHE A 1186 22.77 16.17 -8.46
C PHE A 1186 24.24 15.77 -8.56
N HIS A 1187 25.06 16.34 -7.68
CA HIS A 1187 26.49 16.12 -7.64
C HIS A 1187 26.93 15.61 -6.28
N GLY A 1188 27.79 14.59 -6.26
CA GLY A 1188 28.39 14.05 -5.06
C GLY A 1188 29.51 14.93 -4.51
N PRO A 1189 30.15 14.53 -3.40
CA PRO A 1189 31.15 15.35 -2.72
C PRO A 1189 32.39 15.66 -3.58
N SER A 1190 32.75 14.78 -4.52
CA SER A 1190 33.87 14.99 -5.46
C SER A 1190 33.46 15.60 -6.81
N GLY A 1191 32.19 15.96 -7.00
CA GLY A 1191 31.66 16.58 -8.22
C GLY A 1191 31.17 15.59 -9.28
N GLU A 1192 31.21 14.29 -8.99
CA GLU A 1192 30.61 13.24 -9.80
C GLU A 1192 29.09 13.32 -9.81
N ASP A 1193 28.45 12.81 -10.86
CA ASP A 1193 26.99 12.67 -10.91
C ASP A 1193 26.50 11.76 -9.78
N LEU A 1194 25.57 12.26 -8.97
CA LEU A 1194 24.96 11.51 -7.87
C LEU A 1194 23.60 10.98 -8.31
N SER A 1195 23.46 9.66 -8.40
CA SER A 1195 22.15 9.04 -8.68
C SER A 1195 21.27 9.09 -7.42
N VAL A 1196 20.21 9.88 -7.48
CA VAL A 1196 19.31 10.14 -6.34
C VAL A 1196 17.90 9.60 -6.60
N LEU A 1197 17.22 9.22 -5.53
CA LEU A 1197 15.82 8.80 -5.53
C LEU A 1197 14.92 9.93 -5.05
N LEU A 1198 14.11 10.51 -5.94
CA LEU A 1198 13.17 11.59 -5.60
C LEU A 1198 11.74 11.22 -5.96
N ARG A 1199 10.83 11.66 -5.10
CA ARG A 1199 9.39 11.70 -5.29
C ARG A 1199 8.97 13.10 -5.67
#